data_AF-A0A945UNJ6-F1
#
_entry.id   AF-A0A945UNJ6-F1
#
_cell.length_a   1.000
_cell.length_b   1.000
_cell.length_c   1.000
_cell.angle_alpha   90.00
_cell.angle_beta   90.00
_cell.angle_gamma   90.00
#
_symmetry.space_group_name_H-M   'P 1'
#
loop_
_entity.id
_entity.type
_entity.pdbx_description
1 polymer ?
#
loop_
_entity_poly.entity_id
_entity_poly.type
_entity_poly.pdbx_seq_one_letter_code
_entity_poly.pdbx_strand_id
1 'polypeptide(L)'
;AKQLAEARRTRETKAAEENAAREAKTAQARAETERRRQTAELAERKHKERVARAAAAERKRKAELAARNRRPQLQKASHALKQKRVALVIGNDGYQSLPGLNNAVTDARGMAAKLRGLGFDVILMVDVGRRAFYRAIAAFEQHLSQADVGLVFYAGHGIQAGGRNYLIPANAQIEDEADLPLDGVEAGRILAAMKRAGSRLNIIIMDACRDNPLPRRSRSTSRGLSVTAVPAGLSGTAMVYSAAPGQTAQDGPKGSHGIFTGELLQVLDQPGLKLEDVFKKTARRVAALTHGKQDPWINSSVKGDFIFRPAALAAATPKYAPGNAPKSARRTGSGSAELLFWESIKDSTNPALFQAYLEQYPNGPFAPLARLKISETPTEKVAALPPPSFTVEEMDETMVVLKSANVRASPTTKAEKVGRLRQGADVDVTGTTTVDGRPWWRITHAGGKLAFVWGPLLGRPAEKAPAPLKRPAVGIYSERQPGDSFKDCPDCPEMVVLPPGSFRMGDLNGGLNAMARPVHDVRINHTMAAGKFEISRIEYFTFVTSANHEPKKGCYVQSYGRVKLDPDKNWLEPGLGQTETHPAVCVSWHDADKYVAWLSQRTGHSYRLLTEAEWEYAARAGSTTKYSFGNDEDQLCDHGNGFDIVARGNSSISANVDCQDKFAYTAPVGSYRANKFGLHDMHGNVSEWVSDCNHANYQGAPANGSAWTDAGGCGRHILRGGSFSVSALYIRAAARTSIPPTIRMRGLGFRIARTLSK
;
A
#
# COMPACT_ATOMS: atom_id res chain seq x y z
N ALA A 1 45.81 -73.96 -92.24
CA ALA A 1 44.71 -72.97 -92.10
C ALA A 1 43.67 -73.40 -91.05
N LYS A 2 42.95 -74.52 -91.22
CA LYS A 2 41.90 -74.98 -90.28
C LYS A 2 42.37 -75.16 -88.82
N GLN A 3 43.50 -75.83 -88.60
CA GLN A 3 44.06 -76.05 -87.25
C GLN A 3 44.45 -74.74 -86.52
N LEU A 4 44.85 -73.71 -87.27
CA LEU A 4 45.20 -72.40 -86.69
C LEU A 4 43.97 -71.61 -86.25
N ALA A 5 42.86 -71.74 -87.00
CA ALA A 5 41.57 -71.13 -86.67
C ALA A 5 40.92 -71.79 -85.44
N GLU A 6 41.06 -73.11 -85.31
CA GLU A 6 40.56 -73.88 -84.18
C GLU A 6 41.33 -73.54 -82.89
N ALA A 7 42.66 -73.52 -82.94
CA ALA A 7 43.50 -73.09 -81.81
C ALA A 7 43.21 -71.65 -81.35
N ARG A 8 42.88 -70.75 -82.28
CA ARG A 8 42.50 -69.37 -81.97
C ARG A 8 41.14 -69.30 -81.28
N ARG A 9 40.13 -70.05 -81.76
CA ARG A 9 38.83 -70.17 -81.09
C ARG A 9 38.96 -70.72 -79.67
N THR A 10 39.77 -71.76 -79.47
CA THR A 10 39.99 -72.35 -78.13
C THR A 10 40.66 -71.36 -77.18
N ARG A 11 41.59 -70.53 -77.66
CA ARG A 11 42.21 -69.46 -76.86
C ARG A 11 41.22 -68.34 -76.54
N GLU A 12 40.39 -67.95 -77.49
CA GLU A 12 39.36 -66.91 -77.30
C GLU A 12 38.27 -67.38 -76.32
N THR A 13 37.82 -68.63 -76.38
CA THR A 13 36.90 -69.21 -75.38
C THR A 13 37.54 -69.30 -74.00
N LYS A 14 38.79 -69.75 -73.90
CA LYS A 14 39.49 -69.82 -72.61
C LYS A 14 39.69 -68.44 -71.98
N ALA A 15 40.02 -67.42 -72.79
CA ALA A 15 40.13 -66.04 -72.31
C ALA A 15 38.76 -65.46 -71.88
N ALA A 16 37.68 -65.82 -72.57
CA ALA A 16 36.33 -65.42 -72.18
C ALA A 16 35.89 -66.07 -70.86
N GLU A 17 36.20 -67.35 -70.65
CA GLU A 17 35.94 -68.06 -69.39
C GLU A 17 36.74 -67.48 -68.22
N GLU A 18 38.01 -67.16 -68.43
CA GLU A 18 38.87 -66.52 -67.41
C GLU A 18 38.38 -65.12 -67.04
N ASN A 19 37.89 -64.33 -68.00
CA ASN A 19 37.28 -63.03 -67.75
C ASN A 19 35.95 -63.16 -67.00
N ALA A 20 35.07 -64.08 -67.41
CA ALA A 20 33.81 -64.34 -66.71
C ALA A 20 34.04 -64.79 -65.26
N ALA A 21 35.07 -65.62 -65.02
CA ALA A 21 35.46 -66.04 -63.67
C ALA A 21 36.01 -64.88 -62.82
N ARG A 22 36.74 -63.93 -63.42
CA ARG A 22 37.19 -62.70 -62.73
C ARG A 22 36.01 -61.81 -62.37
N GLU A 23 35.09 -61.58 -63.30
CA GLU A 23 33.90 -60.77 -63.07
C GLU A 23 33.01 -61.36 -61.97
N ALA A 24 32.82 -62.68 -61.96
CA ALA A 24 32.08 -63.38 -60.91
C ALA A 24 32.74 -63.21 -59.53
N LYS A 25 34.07 -63.32 -59.44
CA LYS A 25 34.81 -63.06 -58.19
C LYS A 25 34.69 -61.60 -57.74
N THR A 26 34.77 -60.65 -58.65
CA THR A 26 34.61 -59.22 -58.33
C THR A 26 33.18 -58.92 -57.87
N ALA A 27 32.16 -59.52 -58.48
CA ALA A 27 30.77 -59.39 -58.07
C ALA A 27 30.53 -59.97 -56.66
N GLN A 28 31.11 -61.14 -56.35
CA GLN A 28 31.05 -61.73 -55.01
C GLN A 28 31.71 -60.83 -53.96
N ALA A 29 32.89 -60.29 -54.24
CA ALA A 29 33.58 -59.38 -53.32
C ALA A 29 32.77 -58.09 -53.05
N ARG A 30 32.10 -57.53 -54.07
CA ARG A 30 31.21 -56.37 -53.93
C ARG A 30 29.98 -56.70 -53.07
N ALA A 31 29.36 -57.85 -53.29
CA ALA A 31 28.21 -58.30 -52.52
C ALA A 31 28.55 -58.55 -51.04
N GLU A 32 29.74 -59.10 -50.76
CA GLU A 32 30.21 -59.28 -49.38
C GLU A 32 30.50 -57.95 -48.68
N THR A 33 31.09 -56.99 -49.40
CA THR A 33 31.35 -55.64 -48.88
C THR A 33 30.04 -54.92 -48.52
N GLU A 34 29.03 -55.01 -49.37
CA GLU A 34 27.72 -54.41 -49.10
C GLU A 34 27.00 -55.07 -47.91
N ARG A 35 27.08 -56.39 -47.77
CA ARG A 35 26.56 -57.10 -46.58
C ARG A 35 27.25 -56.62 -45.30
N ARG A 36 28.58 -56.43 -45.31
CA ARG A 36 29.32 -55.91 -44.15
C ARG A 36 28.88 -54.49 -43.81
N ARG A 37 28.64 -53.63 -44.80
CA ARG A 37 28.12 -52.27 -44.62
C ARG A 37 26.74 -52.26 -43.97
N GLN A 38 25.80 -53.05 -44.49
CA GLN A 38 24.44 -53.15 -43.95
C GLN A 38 24.42 -53.71 -42.52
N THR A 39 25.30 -54.67 -42.21
CA THR A 39 25.42 -55.20 -40.85
C THR A 39 25.94 -54.14 -39.87
N ALA A 40 26.90 -53.32 -40.30
CA ALA A 40 27.45 -52.22 -39.50
C ALA A 40 26.40 -51.13 -39.23
N GLU A 41 25.64 -50.72 -40.25
CA GLU A 41 24.55 -49.73 -40.10
C GLU A 41 23.45 -50.22 -39.15
N LEU A 42 23.07 -51.50 -39.24
CA LEU A 42 22.10 -52.09 -38.33
C LEU A 42 22.61 -52.14 -36.87
N ALA A 43 23.90 -52.44 -36.67
CA ALA A 43 24.52 -52.43 -35.35
C ALA A 43 24.54 -51.01 -34.76
N GLU A 44 24.84 -50.00 -35.56
CA GLU A 44 24.82 -48.59 -35.14
C GLU A 44 23.40 -48.13 -34.77
N ARG A 45 22.39 -48.51 -35.56
CA ARG A 45 20.98 -48.20 -35.26
C ARG A 45 20.53 -48.82 -33.93
N LYS A 46 20.84 -50.11 -33.72
CA LYS A 46 20.56 -50.81 -32.46
C LYS A 46 21.28 -50.17 -31.27
N HIS A 47 22.52 -49.69 -31.47
CA HIS A 47 23.26 -48.97 -30.44
C HIS A 47 22.57 -47.65 -30.06
N LYS A 48 22.18 -46.83 -31.05
CA LYS A 48 21.46 -45.57 -30.84
C LYS A 48 20.13 -45.77 -30.10
N GLU A 49 19.36 -46.79 -30.46
CA GLU A 49 18.11 -47.13 -29.77
C GLU A 49 18.34 -47.54 -28.30
N ARG A 50 19.39 -48.33 -28.02
CA ARG A 50 19.74 -48.73 -26.66
C ARG A 50 20.13 -47.54 -25.79
N VAL A 51 20.92 -46.61 -26.34
CA VAL A 51 21.31 -45.36 -25.65
C VAL A 51 20.09 -44.48 -25.39
N ALA A 52 19.17 -44.34 -26.35
CA ALA A 52 17.94 -43.57 -26.18
C ALA A 52 17.02 -44.16 -25.09
N ARG A 53 16.87 -45.49 -25.06
CA ARG A 53 16.10 -46.19 -24.02
C ARG A 53 16.73 -46.04 -22.63
N ALA A 54 18.05 -46.13 -22.52
CA ALA A 54 18.76 -45.90 -21.26
C ALA A 54 18.58 -44.46 -20.75
N ALA A 55 18.69 -43.46 -21.63
CA ALA A 55 18.46 -42.06 -21.29
C ALA A 55 17.00 -41.79 -20.85
N ALA A 56 16.02 -42.42 -21.50
CA ALA A 56 14.62 -42.33 -21.11
C ALA A 56 14.34 -42.96 -19.73
N ALA A 57 14.93 -44.13 -19.45
CA ALA A 57 14.84 -44.79 -18.16
C ALA A 57 15.47 -43.95 -17.03
N GLU A 58 16.60 -43.29 -17.31
CA GLU A 58 17.25 -42.40 -16.34
C GLU A 58 16.42 -41.15 -16.04
N ARG A 59 15.78 -40.55 -17.06
CA ARG A 59 14.83 -39.43 -16.89
C ARG A 59 13.65 -39.82 -16.00
N LYS A 60 13.07 -41.00 -16.24
CA LYS A 60 11.96 -41.53 -15.42
C LYS A 60 12.39 -41.76 -13.97
N ARG A 61 13.56 -42.38 -13.75
CA ARG A 61 14.11 -42.62 -12.40
C ARG A 61 14.42 -41.33 -11.65
N LYS A 62 14.93 -40.30 -12.33
CA LYS A 62 15.14 -38.95 -11.75
C LYS A 62 13.82 -38.27 -11.37
N ALA A 63 12.78 -38.41 -12.20
CA ALA A 63 11.46 -37.86 -11.91
C ALA A 63 10.79 -38.54 -10.70
N GLU A 64 10.87 -39.87 -10.61
CA GLU A 64 10.33 -40.65 -9.49
C GLU A 64 11.06 -40.36 -8.17
N LEU A 65 12.39 -40.20 -8.20
CA LEU A 65 13.19 -39.80 -7.04
C LEU A 65 12.84 -38.37 -6.58
N ALA A 66 12.62 -37.44 -7.50
CA ALA A 66 12.18 -36.09 -7.20
C ALA A 66 10.78 -36.05 -6.56
N ALA A 67 9.84 -36.89 -7.04
CA ALA A 67 8.50 -37.02 -6.47
C ALA A 67 8.52 -37.62 -5.05
N ARG A 68 9.37 -38.63 -4.81
CA ARG A 68 9.52 -39.29 -3.50
C ARG A 68 10.10 -38.36 -2.43
N ASN A 69 11.01 -37.47 -2.83
CA ASN A 69 11.62 -36.46 -1.94
C ASN A 69 10.72 -35.23 -1.69
N ARG A 70 9.71 -34.97 -2.55
CA ARG A 70 8.77 -33.85 -2.40
C ARG A 70 7.70 -34.08 -1.33
N ARG A 71 7.27 -35.33 -1.12
CA ARG A 71 6.15 -35.69 -0.22
C ARG A 71 6.39 -35.31 1.26
N PRO A 72 7.57 -35.57 1.86
CA PRO A 72 7.86 -35.15 3.23
C PRO A 72 8.08 -33.63 3.36
N GLN A 73 8.59 -32.97 2.31
CA GLN A 73 8.78 -31.51 2.27
C GLN A 73 7.47 -30.75 2.18
N LEU A 74 6.49 -31.26 1.41
CA LEU A 74 5.14 -30.70 1.33
C LEU A 74 4.39 -30.85 2.66
N GLN A 75 4.59 -31.96 3.39
CA GLN A 75 4.02 -32.14 4.73
C GLN A 75 4.65 -31.20 5.77
N LYS A 76 5.98 -31.01 5.76
CA LYS A 76 6.65 -30.02 6.63
C LYS A 76 6.29 -28.57 6.28
N ALA A 77 6.11 -28.25 4.99
CA ALA A 77 5.64 -26.95 4.54
C ALA A 77 4.18 -26.68 4.97
N SER A 78 3.33 -27.70 4.88
CA SER A 78 1.95 -27.66 5.38
C SER A 78 1.89 -27.43 6.90
N HIS A 79 2.82 -28.01 7.67
CA HIS A 79 2.92 -27.77 9.11
C HIS A 79 3.45 -26.35 9.44
N ALA A 80 4.42 -25.83 8.68
CA ALA A 80 4.95 -24.48 8.85
C ALA A 80 3.95 -23.37 8.44
N LEU A 81 3.01 -23.68 7.52
CA LEU A 81 1.88 -22.83 7.12
C LEU A 81 0.69 -22.89 8.11
N LYS A 82 0.67 -23.88 9.03
CA LYS A 82 -0.35 -24.03 10.07
C LYS A 82 -0.01 -23.35 11.40
N GLN A 83 1.25 -22.94 11.61
CA GLN A 83 1.66 -22.25 12.83
C GLN A 83 1.14 -20.82 12.82
N LYS A 84 0.33 -20.45 13.81
CA LYS A 84 -0.11 -19.07 14.01
C LYS A 84 1.04 -18.26 14.61
N ARG A 85 1.38 -17.13 13.98
CA ARG A 85 2.53 -16.29 14.33
C ARG A 85 2.03 -14.88 14.59
N VAL A 86 2.43 -14.27 15.70
CA VAL A 86 2.03 -12.91 16.09
C VAL A 86 3.26 -12.09 16.37
N ALA A 87 3.28 -10.83 15.92
CA ALA A 87 4.33 -9.89 16.23
C ALA A 87 3.82 -8.56 16.79
N LEU A 88 4.50 -8.03 17.80
CA LEU A 88 4.38 -6.65 18.26
C LEU A 88 5.61 -5.88 17.80
N VAL A 89 5.41 -4.84 17.00
CA VAL A 89 6.49 -4.05 16.41
C VAL A 89 6.30 -2.59 16.85
N ILE A 90 7.27 -2.05 17.58
CA ILE A 90 7.21 -0.70 18.15
C ILE A 90 8.44 0.09 17.68
N GLY A 91 8.23 1.31 17.17
CA GLY A 91 9.31 2.23 16.77
C GLY A 91 9.06 3.64 17.29
N ASN A 92 9.96 4.17 18.12
CA ASN A 92 9.83 5.51 18.69
C ASN A 92 11.02 6.39 18.28
N ASP A 93 10.76 7.45 17.52
CA ASP A 93 11.71 8.49 17.07
C ASP A 93 11.44 9.84 17.75
N GLY A 94 10.17 10.23 17.91
CA GLY A 94 9.75 11.57 18.32
C GLY A 94 9.67 11.79 19.83
N TYR A 95 10.79 11.66 20.55
CA TYR A 95 10.82 11.86 22.00
C TYR A 95 10.62 13.32 22.40
N GLN A 96 9.85 13.54 23.48
CA GLN A 96 9.57 14.87 24.01
C GLN A 96 10.68 15.39 24.95
N SER A 97 11.16 14.56 25.88
CA SER A 97 12.17 14.95 26.88
C SER A 97 13.58 14.40 26.59
N LEU A 98 13.73 13.55 25.57
CA LEU A 98 15.01 12.95 25.16
C LEU A 98 15.32 13.33 23.71
N PRO A 99 16.59 13.21 23.25
CA PRO A 99 16.93 13.43 21.86
C PRO A 99 16.13 12.52 20.92
N GLY A 100 15.58 13.08 19.85
CA GLY A 100 14.90 12.31 18.82
C GLY A 100 15.84 11.34 18.09
N LEU A 101 15.29 10.23 17.58
CA LEU A 101 15.98 9.30 16.70
C LEU A 101 15.56 9.52 15.23
N ASN A 102 16.32 8.96 14.28
CA ASN A 102 16.14 9.25 12.85
C ASN A 102 15.49 8.12 12.05
N ASN A 103 15.46 6.92 12.61
CA ASN A 103 15.30 5.65 11.89
C ASN A 103 14.38 4.65 12.59
N ALA A 104 14.06 4.80 13.89
CA ALA A 104 13.33 3.80 14.65
C ALA A 104 11.91 3.56 14.10
N VAL A 105 11.22 4.61 13.64
CA VAL A 105 9.91 4.50 12.97
C VAL A 105 10.05 3.82 11.61
N THR A 106 11.11 4.15 10.87
CA THR A 106 11.41 3.54 9.56
C THR A 106 11.73 2.05 9.72
N ASP A 107 12.52 1.69 10.73
CA ASP A 107 12.91 0.33 11.10
C ASP A 107 11.71 -0.50 11.54
N ALA A 108 10.84 0.04 12.41
CA ALA A 108 9.60 -0.60 12.80
C ALA A 108 8.66 -0.84 11.61
N ARG A 109 8.49 0.13 10.71
CA ARG A 109 7.67 -0.04 9.50
C ARG A 109 8.23 -1.11 8.56
N GLY A 110 9.54 -1.10 8.31
CA GLY A 110 10.22 -2.11 7.49
C GLY A 110 10.11 -3.51 8.07
N MET A 111 10.34 -3.66 9.38
CA MET A 111 10.22 -4.92 10.09
C MET A 111 8.78 -5.45 10.07
N ALA A 112 7.79 -4.58 10.31
CA ALA A 112 6.38 -4.97 10.24
C ALA A 112 5.99 -5.47 8.85
N ALA A 113 6.37 -4.74 7.78
CA ALA A 113 6.12 -5.17 6.41
C ALA A 113 6.78 -6.52 6.11
N LYS A 114 8.02 -6.72 6.55
CA LYS A 114 8.75 -7.99 6.38
C LYS A 114 8.06 -9.14 7.09
N LEU A 115 7.69 -8.97 8.35
CA LEU A 115 7.06 -10.00 9.17
C LEU A 115 5.66 -10.37 8.65
N ARG A 116 4.86 -9.41 8.17
CA ARG A 116 3.59 -9.70 7.48
C ARG A 116 3.81 -10.59 6.25
N GLY A 117 4.82 -10.27 5.43
CA GLY A 117 5.22 -11.11 4.29
C GLY A 117 5.75 -12.50 4.67
N LEU A 118 6.09 -12.71 5.95
CA LEU A 118 6.52 -13.99 6.53
C LEU A 118 5.40 -14.71 7.31
N GLY A 119 4.16 -14.22 7.19
CA GLY A 119 2.97 -14.84 7.77
C GLY A 119 2.74 -14.54 9.25
N PHE A 120 3.30 -13.44 9.77
CA PHE A 120 2.94 -12.93 11.09
C PHE A 120 1.71 -12.03 11.02
N ASP A 121 0.81 -12.17 11.99
CA ASP A 121 -0.14 -11.12 12.36
C ASP A 121 0.62 -10.02 13.13
N VAL A 122 0.68 -8.80 12.62
CA VAL A 122 1.59 -7.76 13.13
C VAL A 122 0.84 -6.55 13.67
N ILE A 123 0.98 -6.33 14.97
CA ILE A 123 0.60 -5.11 15.69
C ILE A 123 1.77 -4.12 15.56
N LEU A 124 1.67 -3.18 14.61
CA LEU A 124 2.65 -2.11 14.44
C LEU A 124 2.20 -0.85 15.18
N MET A 125 3.09 -0.29 15.98
CA MET A 125 2.90 0.97 16.66
C MET A 125 4.12 1.87 16.49
N VAL A 126 3.91 3.16 16.27
CA VAL A 126 5.00 4.15 16.12
C VAL A 126 4.76 5.37 17.00
N ASP A 127 5.83 5.95 17.52
CA ASP A 127 5.83 7.11 18.44
C ASP A 127 4.79 6.97 19.56
N VAL A 128 4.79 5.82 20.22
CA VAL A 128 3.79 5.50 21.23
C VAL A 128 4.10 6.07 22.59
N GLY A 129 3.07 6.66 23.19
CA GLY A 129 3.09 7.03 24.60
C GLY A 129 2.86 5.84 25.55
N ARG A 130 3.22 6.01 26.82
CA ARG A 130 3.31 4.92 27.83
C ARG A 130 2.06 4.07 27.95
N ARG A 131 0.89 4.72 27.99
CA ARG A 131 -0.40 4.02 28.11
C ARG A 131 -0.74 3.20 26.87
N ALA A 132 -0.44 3.72 25.67
CA ALA A 132 -0.64 2.99 24.42
C ALA A 132 0.34 1.80 24.31
N PHE A 133 1.58 1.98 24.78
CA PHE A 133 2.58 0.92 24.89
C PHE A 133 2.07 -0.25 25.75
N TYR A 134 1.57 0.02 26.97
CA TYR A 134 1.01 -1.04 27.82
C TYR A 134 -0.20 -1.74 27.21
N ARG A 135 -1.07 -1.00 26.51
CA ARG A 135 -2.19 -1.59 25.77
C ARG A 135 -1.73 -2.47 24.61
N ALA A 136 -0.66 -2.08 23.92
CA ALA A 136 -0.09 -2.88 22.84
C ALA A 136 0.51 -4.20 23.38
N ILE A 137 1.15 -4.18 24.55
CA ILE A 137 1.62 -5.40 25.23
C ILE A 137 0.43 -6.32 25.60
N ALA A 138 -0.66 -5.75 26.12
CA ALA A 138 -1.85 -6.52 26.47
C ALA A 138 -2.56 -7.11 25.23
N ALA A 139 -2.68 -6.34 24.14
CA ALA A 139 -3.23 -6.83 22.88
C ALA A 139 -2.34 -7.94 22.28
N PHE A 140 -1.03 -7.77 22.34
CA PHE A 140 -0.07 -8.79 21.93
C PHE A 140 -0.21 -10.07 22.75
N GLU A 141 -0.34 -9.98 24.08
CA GLU A 141 -0.59 -11.14 24.95
C GLU A 141 -1.85 -11.90 24.55
N GLN A 142 -2.94 -11.16 24.29
CA GLN A 142 -4.22 -11.74 23.88
C GLN A 142 -4.10 -12.48 22.54
N HIS A 143 -3.49 -11.86 21.53
CA HIS A 143 -3.27 -12.49 20.22
C HIS A 143 -2.33 -13.70 20.34
N LEU A 144 -1.28 -13.58 21.18
CA LEU A 144 -0.29 -14.63 21.39
C LEU A 144 -0.87 -15.86 22.10
N SER A 145 -1.90 -15.71 22.94
CA SER A 145 -2.58 -16.83 23.62
C SER A 145 -3.18 -17.87 22.65
N GLN A 146 -3.38 -17.48 21.38
CA GLN A 146 -3.89 -18.33 20.31
C GLN A 146 -2.83 -18.66 19.25
N ALA A 147 -1.55 -18.38 19.53
CA ALA A 147 -0.46 -18.49 18.57
C ALA A 147 0.74 -19.26 19.12
N ASP A 148 1.48 -19.91 18.23
CA ASP A 148 2.63 -20.74 18.57
C ASP A 148 3.92 -19.91 18.73
N VAL A 149 4.01 -18.80 18.00
CA VAL A 149 5.21 -17.98 17.87
C VAL A 149 4.86 -16.52 18.16
N GLY A 150 5.50 -15.95 19.18
CA GLY A 150 5.44 -14.53 19.51
C GLY A 150 6.75 -13.84 19.14
N LEU A 151 6.68 -12.74 18.41
CA LEU A 151 7.84 -11.89 18.12
C LEU A 151 7.60 -10.47 18.61
N VAL A 152 8.57 -9.87 19.29
CA VAL A 152 8.56 -8.44 19.61
C VAL A 152 9.75 -7.79 18.94
N PHE A 153 9.53 -6.72 18.19
CA PHE A 153 10.57 -5.84 17.68
C PHE A 153 10.38 -4.47 18.30
N TYR A 154 11.43 -3.92 18.91
CA TYR A 154 11.43 -2.57 19.45
C TYR A 154 12.61 -1.81 18.88
N ALA A 155 12.35 -0.66 18.25
CA ALA A 155 13.35 0.34 17.90
C ALA A 155 13.10 1.63 18.68
N GLY A 156 14.13 2.17 19.34
CA GLY A 156 13.96 3.36 20.19
C GLY A 156 15.00 3.47 21.30
N HIS A 157 14.82 4.42 22.23
CA HIS A 157 15.65 4.53 23.43
C HIS A 157 15.33 3.41 24.42
N GLY A 158 16.38 2.88 25.05
CA GLY A 158 16.26 1.89 26.12
C GLY A 158 17.26 2.15 27.23
N ILE A 159 16.80 2.16 28.48
CA ILE A 159 17.60 2.54 29.64
C ILE A 159 17.55 1.41 30.68
N GLN A 160 18.71 1.04 31.24
CA GLN A 160 18.77 0.15 32.38
C GLN A 160 18.91 0.96 33.68
N ALA A 161 18.08 0.65 34.66
CA ALA A 161 18.22 1.16 36.03
C ALA A 161 17.76 0.12 37.05
N GLY A 162 18.49 0.00 38.17
CA GLY A 162 18.14 -0.94 39.25
C GLY A 162 18.01 -2.40 38.81
N GLY A 163 18.83 -2.84 37.84
CA GLY A 163 18.78 -4.21 37.30
C GLY A 163 17.63 -4.49 36.32
N ARG A 164 16.81 -3.49 35.99
CA ARG A 164 15.66 -3.61 35.07
C ARG A 164 15.91 -2.82 33.78
N ASN A 165 15.39 -3.34 32.68
CA ASN A 165 15.42 -2.68 31.38
C ASN A 165 14.09 -1.95 31.14
N TYR A 166 14.18 -0.67 30.80
CA TYR A 166 13.04 0.16 30.45
C TYR A 166 13.12 0.55 28.97
N LEU A 167 12.05 0.29 28.24
CA LEU A 167 11.79 0.82 26.91
C LEU A 167 11.11 2.17 27.10
N ILE A 168 11.54 3.19 26.36
CA ILE A 168 11.12 4.57 26.60
C ILE A 168 9.97 4.94 25.65
N PRO A 169 8.78 5.30 26.18
CA PRO A 169 7.71 5.87 25.37
C PRO A 169 8.08 7.23 24.78
N ALA A 170 7.51 7.57 23.62
CA ALA A 170 7.78 8.85 22.96
C ALA A 170 7.36 10.07 23.80
N ASN A 171 6.34 9.92 24.65
CA ASN A 171 5.83 10.96 25.54
C ASN A 171 6.39 10.90 26.98
N ALA A 172 7.39 10.07 27.24
CA ALA A 172 7.95 9.93 28.57
C ALA A 172 8.68 11.22 28.98
N GLN A 173 8.49 11.63 30.23
CA GLN A 173 9.21 12.73 30.85
C GLN A 173 10.29 12.12 31.76
N ILE A 174 11.46 11.87 31.18
CA ILE A 174 12.59 11.26 31.88
C ILE A 174 13.68 12.32 32.05
N GLU A 175 13.83 12.83 33.28
CA GLU A 175 14.91 13.74 33.66
C GLU A 175 16.03 13.01 34.41
N ASP A 176 15.66 12.03 35.24
CA ASP A 176 16.59 11.17 35.96
C ASP A 176 16.13 9.68 36.06
N GLU A 177 16.87 8.86 36.83
CA GLU A 177 16.54 7.43 36.95
C GLU A 177 15.28 7.14 37.77
N ALA A 178 14.90 8.03 38.70
CA ALA A 178 13.72 7.86 39.53
C ALA A 178 12.43 7.98 38.71
N ASP A 179 12.49 8.63 37.54
CA ASP A 179 11.38 8.72 36.59
C ASP A 179 11.14 7.41 35.83
N LEU A 180 12.13 6.51 35.72
CA LEU A 180 12.01 5.30 34.89
C LEU A 180 10.87 4.35 35.32
N PRO A 181 10.65 4.06 36.62
CA PRO A 181 9.46 3.32 37.06
C PRO A 181 8.14 4.07 36.83
N LEU A 182 8.19 5.40 36.79
CA LEU A 182 7.01 6.27 36.66
C LEU A 182 6.61 6.54 35.22
N ASP A 183 7.55 6.57 34.28
CA ASP A 183 7.31 7.00 32.90
C ASP A 183 7.86 6.02 31.85
N GLY A 184 8.80 5.17 32.22
CA GLY A 184 9.30 4.07 31.38
C GLY A 184 8.36 2.86 31.34
N VAL A 185 8.61 1.97 30.39
CA VAL A 185 7.94 0.66 30.26
C VAL A 185 8.96 -0.45 30.48
N GLU A 186 8.79 -1.22 31.54
CA GLU A 186 9.72 -2.31 31.85
C GLU A 186 9.62 -3.44 30.81
N ALA A 187 10.73 -3.77 30.14
CA ALA A 187 10.81 -4.84 29.15
C ALA A 187 10.45 -6.22 29.73
N GLY A 188 10.67 -6.43 31.03
CA GLY A 188 10.24 -7.63 31.76
C GLY A 188 8.74 -7.91 31.66
N ARG A 189 7.91 -6.89 31.42
CA ARG A 189 6.46 -7.06 31.24
C ARG A 189 6.11 -7.74 29.92
N ILE A 190 6.90 -7.54 28.87
CA ILE A 190 6.76 -8.25 27.60
C ILE A 190 7.07 -9.73 27.80
N LEU A 191 8.15 -10.05 28.51
CA LEU A 191 8.51 -11.43 28.86
C LEU A 191 7.42 -12.08 29.74
N ALA A 192 6.85 -11.33 30.69
CA ALA A 192 5.75 -11.82 31.52
C ALA A 192 4.47 -12.07 30.71
N ALA A 193 4.15 -11.20 29.75
CA ALA A 193 3.03 -11.38 28.82
C ALA A 193 3.21 -12.63 27.96
N MET A 194 4.40 -12.80 27.37
CA MET A 194 4.77 -14.00 26.62
C MET A 194 4.66 -15.28 27.47
N LYS A 195 5.11 -15.22 28.73
CA LYS A 195 4.98 -16.34 29.67
C LYS A 195 3.53 -16.68 29.99
N ARG A 196 2.67 -15.69 30.25
CA ARG A 196 1.25 -15.91 30.53
C ARG A 196 0.49 -16.44 29.31
N ALA A 197 0.83 -15.98 28.11
CA ALA A 197 0.25 -16.46 26.87
C ALA A 197 0.59 -17.93 26.57
N GLY A 198 1.64 -18.49 27.18
CA GLY A 198 2.00 -19.90 27.03
C GLY A 198 2.58 -20.27 25.65
N SER A 199 3.12 -19.29 24.93
CA SER A 199 3.70 -19.48 23.60
C SER A 199 4.90 -20.43 23.61
N ARG A 200 5.04 -21.21 22.54
CA ARG A 200 6.14 -22.20 22.39
C ARG A 200 7.47 -21.57 22.00
N LEU A 201 7.43 -20.47 21.24
CA LEU A 201 8.61 -19.74 20.79
C LEU A 201 8.40 -18.24 20.98
N ASN A 202 9.37 -17.60 21.62
CA ASN A 202 9.37 -16.19 21.93
C ASN A 202 10.63 -15.53 21.37
N ILE A 203 10.46 -14.57 20.48
CA ILE A 203 11.57 -13.85 19.85
C ILE A 203 11.44 -12.39 20.24
N ILE A 204 12.49 -11.79 20.81
CA ILE A 204 12.51 -10.36 21.15
C ILE A 204 13.72 -9.75 20.49
N ILE A 205 13.52 -8.72 19.69
CA ILE A 205 14.54 -8.03 18.92
C ILE A 205 14.54 -6.57 19.37
N MET A 206 15.63 -6.14 20.00
CA MET A 206 15.81 -4.79 20.51
C MET A 206 16.82 -4.05 19.63
N ASP A 207 16.32 -3.17 18.76
CA ASP A 207 17.12 -2.20 18.01
C ASP A 207 17.15 -0.85 18.72
N ALA A 208 17.76 -0.85 19.90
CA ALA A 208 17.78 0.30 20.80
C ALA A 208 19.20 0.69 21.15
N CYS A 209 19.46 2.00 21.18
CA CYS A 209 20.74 2.55 21.61
C CYS A 209 21.04 2.13 23.04
N ARG A 210 22.29 1.74 23.31
CA ARG A 210 22.80 1.46 24.66
C ARG A 210 23.61 2.62 25.25
N ASP A 211 23.56 3.81 24.65
CA ASP A 211 24.03 5.02 25.31
C ASP A 211 22.90 5.61 26.15
N ASN A 212 23.18 5.90 27.43
CA ASN A 212 22.20 6.48 28.34
C ASN A 212 21.97 7.95 27.93
N PRO A 213 20.75 8.35 27.49
CA PRO A 213 20.48 9.72 27.07
C PRO A 213 20.33 10.69 28.25
N LEU A 214 20.42 10.21 29.50
CA LEU A 214 20.31 11.04 30.70
C LEU A 214 21.56 11.93 30.94
N PRO A 215 21.39 13.17 31.45
CA PRO A 215 22.50 14.05 31.79
C PRO A 215 23.46 13.45 32.84
N ARG A 216 24.77 13.73 32.71
CA ARG A 216 25.89 13.23 33.56
C ARG A 216 25.77 13.43 35.08
N ARG A 217 24.75 14.14 35.59
CA ARG A 217 24.51 14.33 37.03
C ARG A 217 23.89 13.10 37.70
N SER A 218 23.30 12.19 36.93
CA SER A 218 22.85 10.87 37.41
C SER A 218 24.05 9.90 37.44
N ARG A 219 24.42 9.40 38.63
CA ARG A 219 25.51 8.41 38.81
C ARG A 219 25.10 7.00 38.37
N SER A 220 24.50 6.88 37.18
CA SER A 220 24.18 5.58 36.60
C SER A 220 25.46 4.84 36.23
N THR A 221 25.66 3.66 36.81
CA THR A 221 26.81 2.80 36.52
C THR A 221 26.63 1.95 35.26
N SER A 222 25.44 1.96 34.64
CA SER A 222 25.09 1.16 33.47
C SER A 222 24.68 2.02 32.27
N ARG A 223 25.43 1.92 31.17
CA ARG A 223 25.11 2.58 29.89
C ARG A 223 24.09 1.71 29.12
N GLY A 224 22.86 2.19 28.97
CA GLY A 224 21.84 1.58 28.10
C GLY A 224 21.19 0.30 28.62
N LEU A 225 20.52 -0.46 27.74
CA LEU A 225 19.92 -1.77 28.10
C LEU A 225 20.98 -2.81 28.51
N SER A 226 20.67 -3.65 29.50
CA SER A 226 21.44 -4.87 29.79
C SER A 226 20.89 -6.11 29.10
N VAL A 227 21.65 -7.20 29.12
CA VAL A 227 21.11 -8.52 28.78
C VAL A 227 20.12 -8.92 29.87
N THR A 228 18.85 -9.11 29.50
CA THR A 228 17.81 -9.49 30.45
C THR A 228 17.88 -10.99 30.72
N ALA A 229 17.81 -11.38 32.00
CA ALA A 229 17.64 -12.78 32.37
C ALA A 229 16.24 -13.25 31.95
N VAL A 230 16.16 -14.36 31.20
CA VAL A 230 14.87 -14.99 30.86
C VAL A 230 14.28 -15.57 32.16
N PRO A 231 13.04 -15.23 32.54
CA PRO A 231 12.44 -15.74 33.77
C PRO A 231 12.36 -17.26 33.80
N ALA A 232 12.56 -17.87 34.97
CA ALA A 232 12.38 -19.30 35.16
C ALA A 232 10.97 -19.75 34.71
N GLY A 233 10.91 -20.86 33.98
CA GLY A 233 9.67 -21.39 33.41
C GLY A 233 9.27 -20.81 32.04
N LEU A 234 9.98 -19.81 31.50
CA LEU A 234 9.80 -19.37 30.10
C LEU A 234 10.83 -20.07 29.20
N SER A 235 10.40 -21.11 28.50
CA SER A 235 11.24 -21.88 27.58
C SER A 235 11.08 -21.40 26.14
N GLY A 236 12.11 -21.61 25.30
CA GLY A 236 12.00 -21.28 23.87
C GLY A 236 12.09 -19.78 23.60
N THR A 237 12.97 -19.06 24.29
CA THR A 237 13.11 -17.60 24.12
C THR A 237 14.43 -17.24 23.47
N ALA A 238 14.38 -16.41 22.43
CA ALA A 238 15.54 -15.76 21.82
C ALA A 238 15.43 -14.25 22.01
N MET A 239 16.38 -13.65 22.71
CA MET A 239 16.55 -12.19 22.81
C MET A 239 17.73 -11.75 21.95
N VAL A 240 17.49 -10.81 21.06
CA VAL A 240 18.46 -10.28 20.10
C VAL A 240 18.59 -8.80 20.31
N TYR A 241 19.83 -8.33 20.34
CA TYR A 241 20.19 -6.93 20.53
C TYR A 241 20.98 -6.46 19.31
N SER A 242 20.74 -5.23 18.87
CA SER A 242 21.42 -4.65 17.71
C SER A 242 22.91 -4.35 17.95
N ALA A 243 23.37 -4.34 19.19
CA ALA A 243 24.77 -4.16 19.58
C ALA A 243 25.12 -4.94 20.87
N ALA A 244 26.40 -5.25 21.05
CA ALA A 244 26.93 -5.93 22.22
C ALA A 244 26.91 -5.02 23.47
N PRO A 245 26.99 -5.59 24.69
CA PRO A 245 27.11 -4.79 25.91
C PRO A 245 28.26 -3.78 25.81
N GLY A 246 27.98 -2.50 26.04
CA GLY A 246 28.96 -1.40 25.97
C GLY A 246 29.21 -0.83 24.56
N GLN A 247 28.50 -1.29 23.53
CA GLN A 247 28.52 -0.73 22.17
C GLN A 247 27.20 -0.02 21.83
N THR A 248 27.28 0.97 20.94
CA THR A 248 26.13 1.74 20.45
C THR A 248 25.71 1.24 19.08
N ALA A 249 24.39 1.19 18.83
CA ALA A 249 23.86 0.97 17.49
C ALA A 249 24.14 2.20 16.62
N GLN A 250 24.57 1.99 15.38
CA GLN A 250 24.83 3.09 14.45
C GLN A 250 23.56 3.44 13.67
N ASP A 251 23.16 4.71 13.77
CA ASP A 251 22.09 5.26 12.97
C ASP A 251 22.58 5.43 11.53
N GLY A 252 21.81 4.86 10.60
CA GLY A 252 21.99 5.09 9.17
C GLY A 252 21.62 6.53 8.79
N PRO A 253 21.83 6.93 7.52
CA PRO A 253 21.38 8.23 7.03
C PRO A 253 19.87 8.41 7.25
N LYS A 254 19.46 9.64 7.61
CA LYS A 254 18.07 9.99 7.90
C LYS A 254 17.14 9.59 6.75
N GLY A 255 16.05 8.87 7.06
CA GLY A 255 15.12 8.34 6.07
C GLY A 255 15.49 6.95 5.50
N SER A 256 16.59 6.35 5.97
CA SER A 256 16.94 4.95 5.71
C SER A 256 16.84 4.10 6.98
N HIS A 257 16.92 2.77 6.83
CA HIS A 257 16.96 1.84 7.95
C HIS A 257 18.27 1.98 8.77
N GLY A 258 18.21 1.76 10.07
CA GLY A 258 19.40 1.52 10.89
C GLY A 258 20.20 0.33 10.36
N ILE A 259 21.52 0.32 10.56
CA ILE A 259 22.41 -0.69 9.94
C ILE A 259 22.00 -2.12 10.33
N PHE A 260 21.65 -2.32 11.61
CA PHE A 260 21.19 -3.62 12.10
C PHE A 260 19.87 -4.05 11.44
N THR A 261 18.84 -3.20 11.51
CA THR A 261 17.53 -3.53 10.94
C THR A 261 17.61 -3.71 9.42
N GLY A 262 18.33 -2.83 8.71
CA GLY A 262 18.54 -2.94 7.26
C GLY A 262 19.13 -4.28 6.84
N GLU A 263 20.15 -4.77 7.54
CA GLU A 263 20.72 -6.09 7.27
C GLU A 263 19.83 -7.25 7.72
N LEU A 264 19.14 -7.12 8.85
CA LEU A 264 18.21 -8.13 9.33
C LEU A 264 17.06 -8.37 8.32
N LEU A 265 16.50 -7.30 7.75
CA LEU A 265 15.44 -7.38 6.74
C LEU A 265 15.88 -8.19 5.51
N GLN A 266 17.12 -8.00 5.05
CA GLN A 266 17.68 -8.76 3.91
C GLN A 266 17.93 -10.24 4.24
N VAL A 267 18.34 -10.56 5.46
CA VAL A 267 18.61 -11.94 5.86
C VAL A 267 17.31 -12.71 6.08
N LEU A 268 16.28 -12.06 6.61
CA LEU A 268 14.94 -12.64 6.78
C LEU A 268 14.29 -13.10 5.46
N ASP A 269 14.71 -12.54 4.32
CA ASP A 269 14.24 -12.97 3.00
C ASP A 269 14.79 -14.32 2.55
N GLN A 270 15.86 -14.81 3.17
CA GLN A 270 16.55 -16.01 2.71
C GLN A 270 15.81 -17.27 3.17
N PRO A 271 15.34 -18.10 2.22
CA PRO A 271 14.57 -19.28 2.56
C PRO A 271 15.43 -20.35 3.22
N GLY A 272 14.86 -21.06 4.18
CA GLY A 272 15.45 -22.23 4.83
C GLY A 272 16.44 -21.92 5.96
N LEU A 273 16.68 -20.64 6.28
CA LEU A 273 17.55 -20.29 7.41
C LEU A 273 16.84 -20.52 8.75
N LYS A 274 17.55 -21.16 9.68
CA LYS A 274 17.13 -21.25 11.08
C LYS A 274 17.21 -19.88 11.74
N LEU A 275 16.45 -19.69 12.81
CA LEU A 275 16.44 -18.48 13.64
C LEU A 275 17.87 -18.02 13.99
N GLU A 276 18.69 -18.95 14.49
CA GLU A 276 20.08 -18.69 14.86
C GLU A 276 20.94 -18.33 13.65
N ASP A 277 20.68 -18.93 12.49
CA ASP A 277 21.44 -18.67 11.27
C ASP A 277 21.09 -17.32 10.67
N VAL A 278 19.83 -16.89 10.76
CA VAL A 278 19.38 -15.53 10.42
C VAL A 278 20.20 -14.54 11.25
N PHE A 279 20.19 -14.66 12.57
CA PHE A 279 20.88 -13.69 13.43
C PHE A 279 22.41 -13.76 13.31
N LYS A 280 23.02 -14.96 13.23
CA LYS A 280 24.47 -15.10 13.00
C LYS A 280 24.90 -14.47 11.68
N LYS A 281 24.07 -14.56 10.64
CA LYS A 281 24.37 -13.94 9.35
C LYS A 281 24.18 -12.42 9.41
N THR A 282 23.13 -11.92 10.05
CA THR A 282 22.94 -10.49 10.30
C THR A 282 24.11 -9.92 11.09
N ALA A 283 24.51 -10.54 12.21
CA ALA A 283 25.63 -10.09 13.03
C ALA A 283 26.94 -9.98 12.23
N ARG A 284 27.28 -11.00 11.44
CA ARG A 284 28.46 -10.96 10.56
C ARG A 284 28.43 -9.81 9.56
N ARG A 285 27.25 -9.50 8.98
CA ARG A 285 27.13 -8.41 8.01
C ARG A 285 27.21 -7.05 8.67
N VAL A 286 26.58 -6.87 9.83
CA VAL A 286 26.65 -5.62 10.61
C VAL A 286 28.07 -5.36 11.09
N ALA A 287 28.74 -6.37 11.65
CA ALA A 287 30.14 -6.25 12.06
C ALA A 287 31.06 -5.91 10.88
N ALA A 288 30.83 -6.50 9.71
CA ALA A 288 31.59 -6.18 8.51
C ALA A 288 31.36 -4.74 8.01
N LEU A 289 30.10 -4.28 7.97
CA LEU A 289 29.74 -2.92 7.52
C LEU A 289 30.22 -1.83 8.49
N THR A 290 30.22 -2.12 9.78
CA THR A 290 30.62 -1.16 10.82
C THR A 290 32.09 -1.28 11.21
N HIS A 291 32.86 -2.14 10.55
CA HIS A 291 34.26 -2.45 10.89
C HIS A 291 34.44 -2.86 12.36
N GLY A 292 33.51 -3.67 12.88
CA GLY A 292 33.51 -4.17 14.25
C GLY A 292 33.03 -3.17 15.31
N LYS A 293 32.59 -1.97 14.91
CA LYS A 293 32.06 -0.96 15.85
C LYS A 293 30.69 -1.30 16.40
N GLN A 294 29.92 -2.14 15.69
CA GLN A 294 28.63 -2.64 16.13
C GLN A 294 28.58 -4.16 15.91
N ASP A 295 28.43 -4.91 17.00
CA ASP A 295 28.34 -6.37 16.97
C ASP A 295 27.00 -6.84 17.58
N PRO A 296 26.01 -7.23 16.76
CA PRO A 296 24.72 -7.71 17.26
C PRO A 296 24.86 -8.95 18.14
N TRP A 297 24.13 -8.98 19.25
CA TRP A 297 24.24 -10.02 20.27
C TRP A 297 22.95 -10.83 20.43
N ILE A 298 23.06 -12.14 20.64
CA ILE A 298 21.91 -13.03 20.87
C ILE A 298 22.07 -13.82 22.19
N ASN A 299 20.98 -13.88 22.96
CA ASN A 299 20.81 -14.79 24.09
C ASN A 299 19.61 -15.70 23.80
N SER A 300 19.82 -17.02 23.68
CA SER A 300 18.78 -17.96 23.25
C SER A 300 18.70 -19.19 24.15
N SER A 301 17.48 -19.56 24.53
CA SER A 301 17.11 -20.83 25.16
C SER A 301 16.24 -21.71 24.24
N VAL A 302 16.20 -21.38 22.95
CA VAL A 302 15.44 -22.13 21.94
C VAL A 302 16.05 -23.52 21.72
N LYS A 303 15.24 -24.56 21.88
CA LYS A 303 15.67 -25.97 21.76
C LYS A 303 15.35 -26.62 20.41
N GLY A 304 14.52 -25.97 19.58
CA GLY A 304 14.04 -26.52 18.31
C GLY A 304 14.27 -25.56 17.15
N ASP A 305 14.18 -26.07 15.92
CA ASP A 305 14.38 -25.25 14.73
C ASP A 305 13.15 -24.39 14.43
N PHE A 306 13.36 -23.08 14.27
CA PHE A 306 12.38 -22.18 13.69
C PHE A 306 12.94 -21.56 12.41
N ILE A 307 12.12 -21.53 11.37
CA ILE A 307 12.49 -20.98 10.05
C ILE A 307 11.43 -19.96 9.67
N PHE A 308 11.83 -18.70 9.52
CA PHE A 308 10.93 -17.61 9.10
C PHE A 308 10.29 -17.90 7.74
N ARG A 309 11.11 -18.27 6.75
CA ARG A 309 10.68 -18.61 5.37
C ARG A 309 11.09 -20.04 5.00
N PRO A 310 10.18 -21.04 5.04
CA PRO A 310 10.51 -22.41 4.67
C PRO A 310 10.97 -22.55 3.20
N ALA A 311 11.99 -23.38 2.94
CA ALA A 311 12.55 -23.58 1.59
C ALA A 311 11.54 -24.12 0.56
N ALA A 312 10.49 -24.81 1.00
CA ALA A 312 9.45 -25.37 0.14
C ALA A 312 8.57 -24.31 -0.56
N LEU A 313 8.43 -23.11 0.01
CA LEU A 313 7.68 -21.99 -0.60
C LEU A 313 8.47 -21.30 -1.73
N ALA A 314 9.80 -21.46 -1.79
CA ALA A 314 10.65 -20.87 -2.83
C ALA A 314 10.80 -21.77 -4.08
N ALA A 315 10.36 -23.03 -4.02
CA ALA A 315 10.50 -23.99 -5.12
C ALA A 315 9.27 -24.04 -6.07
N ALA A 316 8.28 -23.16 -5.87
CA ALA A 316 7.06 -23.09 -6.67
C ALA A 316 7.08 -22.03 -7.79
N THR A 317 8.15 -21.24 -7.91
CA THR A 317 8.38 -20.32 -9.05
C THR A 317 9.26 -21.00 -10.11
N PRO A 318 8.90 -20.99 -11.41
CA PRO A 318 9.70 -21.64 -12.45
C PRO A 318 11.05 -20.94 -12.59
N LYS A 319 12.15 -21.70 -12.51
CA LYS A 319 13.50 -21.22 -12.83
C LYS A 319 13.75 -21.32 -14.33
N TYR A 320 13.89 -20.18 -15.00
CA TYR A 320 14.57 -20.12 -16.29
C TYR A 320 16.09 -20.19 -16.04
N ALA A 321 16.79 -21.06 -16.78
CA ALA A 321 18.23 -21.28 -16.64
C ALA A 321 19.00 -20.35 -17.59
N PRO A 322 20.08 -19.68 -17.15
CA PRO A 322 21.04 -19.08 -18.06
C PRO A 322 22.34 -19.88 -18.12
N GLY A 323 22.78 -20.20 -19.35
CA GLY A 323 24.13 -20.67 -19.67
C GLY A 323 25.12 -19.53 -19.93
N ASN A 324 26.38 -19.78 -19.55
CA ASN A 324 27.71 -19.26 -19.99
C ASN A 324 27.74 -18.02 -20.92
N ALA A 325 28.57 -16.97 -20.79
CA ALA A 325 29.77 -16.55 -20.03
C ALA A 325 29.95 -15.00 -20.31
N PRO A 326 31.01 -14.21 -19.94
CA PRO A 326 32.30 -14.52 -19.30
C PRO A 326 32.72 -13.57 -18.14
N LYS A 327 33.89 -13.89 -17.54
CA LYS A 327 34.58 -13.14 -16.48
C LYS A 327 35.31 -11.91 -17.03
N SER A 328 35.05 -10.72 -16.46
CA SER A 328 36.01 -9.79 -15.84
C SER A 328 35.52 -8.33 -15.91
N ALA A 329 36.09 -7.50 -15.04
CA ALA A 329 36.01 -6.03 -14.93
C ALA A 329 34.94 -5.41 -14.01
N ARG A 330 35.42 -5.09 -12.79
CA ARG A 330 35.24 -3.82 -12.05
C ARG A 330 33.82 -3.49 -11.55
N ARG A 331 33.54 -3.86 -10.29
CA ARG A 331 32.38 -3.43 -9.50
C ARG A 331 32.45 -1.93 -9.19
N THR A 332 31.45 -1.19 -9.64
CA THR A 332 30.98 0.06 -9.03
C THR A 332 29.58 -0.17 -8.46
N GLY A 333 29.32 0.35 -7.26
CA GLY A 333 28.09 0.12 -6.50
C GLY A 333 26.88 0.79 -7.13
N SER A 334 25.78 0.02 -7.30
CA SER A 334 24.47 0.53 -7.75
C SER A 334 23.31 -0.46 -7.50
N GLY A 335 23.59 -1.75 -7.31
CA GLY A 335 22.56 -2.81 -7.37
C GLY A 335 21.40 -2.80 -6.33
N SER A 336 21.39 -1.93 -5.32
CA SER A 336 20.28 -1.85 -4.34
C SER A 336 19.14 -0.95 -4.81
N ALA A 337 19.44 0.22 -5.39
CA ALA A 337 18.43 1.12 -5.95
C ALA A 337 17.76 0.50 -7.18
N GLU A 338 18.56 -0.22 -7.97
CA GLU A 338 18.08 -0.92 -9.16
C GLU A 338 17.07 -2.02 -8.84
N LEU A 339 17.38 -2.84 -7.84
CA LEU A 339 16.49 -3.93 -7.41
C LEU A 339 15.17 -3.39 -6.85
N LEU A 340 15.21 -2.27 -6.12
CA LEU A 340 14.03 -1.61 -5.56
C LEU A 340 13.16 -0.96 -6.64
N PHE A 341 13.78 -0.36 -7.65
CA PHE A 341 13.07 0.13 -8.84
C PHE A 341 12.42 -1.03 -9.58
N TRP A 342 13.15 -2.12 -9.83
CA TRP A 342 12.61 -3.28 -10.51
C TRP A 342 11.43 -3.92 -9.75
N GLU A 343 11.56 -4.10 -8.43
CA GLU A 343 10.50 -4.69 -7.59
C GLU A 343 9.23 -3.83 -7.53
N SER A 344 9.34 -2.50 -7.65
CA SER A 344 8.16 -1.63 -7.67
C SER A 344 7.40 -1.64 -8.99
N ILE A 345 8.04 -2.08 -10.09
CA ILE A 345 7.44 -2.06 -11.43
C ILE A 345 7.20 -3.45 -12.04
N LYS A 346 7.81 -4.52 -11.52
CA LYS A 346 7.84 -5.85 -12.19
C LYS A 346 6.47 -6.47 -12.50
N ASP A 347 5.46 -6.12 -11.70
CA ASP A 347 4.07 -6.58 -11.84
C ASP A 347 3.17 -5.56 -12.56
N SER A 348 3.74 -4.43 -13.00
CA SER A 348 3.03 -3.42 -13.78
C SER A 348 2.80 -3.86 -15.22
N THR A 349 1.73 -3.35 -15.83
CA THR A 349 1.41 -3.52 -17.26
C THR A 349 1.76 -2.29 -18.10
N ASN A 350 2.34 -1.25 -17.49
CA ASN A 350 2.67 0.01 -18.17
C ASN A 350 4.10 -0.01 -18.75
N PRO A 351 4.28 0.02 -20.08
CA PRO A 351 5.60 -0.05 -20.72
C PRO A 351 6.53 1.12 -20.35
N ALA A 352 5.99 2.30 -20.01
CA ALA A 352 6.77 3.47 -19.61
C ALA A 352 7.58 3.24 -18.32
N LEU A 353 7.09 2.41 -17.40
CA LEU A 353 7.80 2.09 -16.16
C LEU A 353 9.00 1.17 -16.43
N PHE A 354 8.88 0.23 -17.36
CA PHE A 354 9.99 -0.63 -17.80
C PHE A 354 11.00 0.15 -18.65
N GLN A 355 10.54 1.16 -19.42
CA GLN A 355 11.40 2.08 -20.16
C GLN A 355 12.25 2.93 -19.21
N ALA A 356 11.63 3.50 -18.17
CA ALA A 356 12.32 4.27 -17.13
C ALA A 356 13.35 3.43 -16.36
N TYR A 357 13.05 2.15 -16.11
CA TYR A 357 14.03 1.21 -15.54
C TYR A 357 15.23 0.97 -16.48
N LEU A 358 15.03 0.88 -17.80
CA LEU A 358 16.11 0.71 -18.78
C LEU A 358 16.94 1.98 -19.01
N GLU A 359 16.36 3.16 -18.85
CA GLU A 359 17.09 4.43 -18.92
C GLU A 359 18.03 4.60 -17.73
N GLN A 360 17.56 4.23 -16.53
CA GLN A 360 18.34 4.34 -15.31
C GLN A 360 19.33 3.18 -15.12
N TYR A 361 19.01 2.00 -15.66
CA TYR A 361 19.82 0.78 -15.55
C TYR A 361 19.95 0.04 -16.91
N PRO A 362 20.61 0.65 -17.92
CA PRO A 362 20.61 0.13 -19.29
C PRO A 362 21.31 -1.23 -19.46
N ASN A 363 22.31 -1.50 -18.61
CA ASN A 363 23.05 -2.77 -18.51
C ASN A 363 22.72 -3.52 -17.21
N GLY A 364 21.60 -3.15 -16.59
CA GLY A 364 21.12 -3.71 -15.33
C GLY A 364 20.75 -5.20 -15.43
N PRO A 365 20.89 -6.02 -14.37
CA PRO A 365 20.46 -7.42 -14.35
C PRO A 365 19.03 -7.69 -14.84
N PHE A 366 18.09 -6.74 -14.73
CA PHE A 366 16.72 -6.90 -15.24
C PHE A 366 16.48 -6.20 -16.58
N ALA A 367 17.49 -5.58 -17.19
CA ALA A 367 17.37 -4.93 -18.48
C ALA A 367 16.87 -5.87 -19.60
N PRO A 368 17.30 -7.15 -19.68
CA PRO A 368 16.70 -8.09 -20.62
C PRO A 368 15.19 -8.34 -20.39
N LEU A 369 14.75 -8.36 -19.13
CA LEU A 369 13.35 -8.59 -18.76
C LEU A 369 12.48 -7.35 -18.97
N ALA A 370 12.99 -6.15 -18.68
CA ALA A 370 12.33 -4.89 -18.98
C ALA A 370 12.11 -4.72 -20.49
N ARG A 371 13.12 -5.05 -21.31
CA ARG A 371 12.98 -5.05 -22.79
C ARG A 371 11.94 -6.08 -23.25
N LEU A 372 11.90 -7.26 -22.61
CA LEU A 372 10.89 -8.28 -22.90
C LEU A 372 9.47 -7.78 -22.59
N LYS A 373 9.25 -7.17 -21.42
CA LYS A 373 7.97 -6.56 -21.01
C LYS A 373 7.50 -5.46 -21.97
N ILE A 374 8.42 -4.67 -22.50
CA ILE A 374 8.11 -3.66 -23.53
C ILE A 374 7.76 -4.34 -24.87
N SER A 375 8.46 -5.42 -25.25
CA SER A 375 8.23 -6.14 -26.51
C SER A 375 6.96 -7.01 -26.54
N GLU A 376 6.43 -7.41 -25.37
CA GLU A 376 5.15 -8.13 -25.24
C GLU A 376 3.93 -7.22 -25.46
N THR A 377 4.15 -5.90 -25.58
CA THR A 377 3.11 -4.93 -25.93
C THR A 377 3.04 -4.80 -27.46
N PRO A 378 1.85 -4.92 -28.10
CA PRO A 378 1.72 -4.81 -29.55
C PRO A 378 2.34 -3.49 -30.04
N THR A 379 3.31 -3.62 -30.94
CA THR A 379 4.16 -2.53 -31.42
C THR A 379 3.56 -1.90 -32.67
N GLU A 380 3.51 -0.56 -32.69
CA GLU A 380 3.77 0.19 -33.92
C GLU A 380 5.11 0.93 -33.79
N LYS A 381 5.94 0.72 -34.82
CA LYS A 381 7.36 1.09 -35.05
C LYS A 381 7.48 2.60 -35.43
N VAL A 382 8.58 3.38 -35.37
CA VAL A 382 10.05 3.21 -35.56
C VAL A 382 10.86 4.45 -34.98
N ALA A 383 12.10 4.22 -34.50
CA ALA A 383 13.39 4.98 -34.61
C ALA A 383 13.78 6.31 -33.87
N ALA A 384 15.02 6.25 -33.35
CA ALA A 384 16.09 7.23 -33.01
C ALA A 384 15.85 8.36 -31.98
N LEU A 385 16.61 8.35 -30.86
CA LEU A 385 16.46 9.26 -29.71
C LEU A 385 17.11 10.65 -29.89
N PRO A 386 16.39 11.78 -29.66
CA PRO A 386 16.93 13.14 -29.58
C PRO A 386 17.35 13.55 -28.14
N PRO A 387 18.05 14.71 -27.95
CA PRO A 387 18.37 15.25 -26.61
C PRO A 387 17.08 15.53 -25.82
N PRO A 388 17.12 15.60 -24.46
CA PRO A 388 15.95 15.47 -23.59
C PRO A 388 14.80 16.36 -24.06
N SER A 389 13.84 15.73 -24.74
CA SER A 389 12.70 16.41 -25.32
C SER A 389 11.66 16.56 -24.22
N PHE A 390 11.62 17.74 -23.62
CA PHE A 390 10.35 18.19 -23.07
C PHE A 390 9.42 18.47 -24.25
N THR A 391 8.19 17.94 -24.19
CA THR A 391 7.20 18.21 -25.24
C THR A 391 6.59 19.56 -24.96
N VAL A 392 6.83 20.50 -25.88
CA VAL A 392 6.13 21.77 -25.86
C VAL A 392 4.83 21.56 -26.62
N GLU A 393 3.71 21.68 -25.92
CA GLU A 393 2.41 21.84 -26.55
C GLU A 393 2.42 23.19 -27.27
N GLU A 394 2.34 23.16 -28.59
CA GLU A 394 2.37 24.35 -29.43
C GLU A 394 1.16 25.25 -29.14
N MET A 395 1.40 26.54 -29.04
CA MET A 395 0.37 27.56 -28.82
C MET A 395 0.64 28.74 -29.74
N ASP A 396 -0.40 29.54 -29.96
CA ASP A 396 -0.30 30.84 -30.59
C ASP A 396 -1.19 31.80 -29.81
N GLU A 397 -0.70 32.20 -28.63
CA GLU A 397 -1.43 33.07 -27.71
C GLU A 397 -0.56 34.24 -27.26
N THR A 398 -1.11 35.45 -27.26
CA THR A 398 -0.47 36.60 -26.59
C THR A 398 -0.92 36.64 -25.13
N MET A 399 0.02 36.59 -24.20
CA MET A 399 -0.22 36.69 -22.75
C MET A 399 0.41 37.94 -22.14
N VAL A 400 -0.11 38.39 -21.00
CA VAL A 400 0.42 39.52 -20.24
C VAL A 400 1.35 39.01 -19.14
N VAL A 401 2.48 39.70 -18.95
CA VAL A 401 3.36 39.45 -17.82
C VAL A 401 2.72 39.94 -16.53
N LEU A 402 2.23 39.02 -15.70
CA LEU A 402 1.57 39.31 -14.42
C LEU A 402 2.54 39.90 -13.39
N LYS A 403 3.80 39.47 -13.44
CA LYS A 403 4.91 39.97 -12.60
C LYS A 403 6.22 39.83 -13.35
N SER A 404 7.13 40.79 -13.16
CA SER A 404 8.43 40.81 -13.86
C SER A 404 9.14 39.45 -13.82
N ALA A 405 9.46 38.91 -15.00
CA ALA A 405 9.82 37.50 -15.16
C ALA A 405 11.20 37.33 -15.81
N ASN A 406 11.98 36.34 -15.35
CA ASN A 406 13.24 35.97 -15.99
C ASN A 406 12.95 35.06 -17.19
N VAL A 407 13.58 35.35 -18.33
CA VAL A 407 13.52 34.54 -19.55
C VAL A 407 14.74 33.62 -19.60
N ARG A 408 14.54 32.35 -19.93
CA ARG A 408 15.58 31.30 -19.86
C ARG A 408 15.70 30.49 -21.15
N ALA A 409 16.89 29.97 -21.41
CA ALA A 409 17.17 29.16 -22.61
C ALA A 409 16.46 27.79 -22.63
N SER A 410 16.00 27.29 -21.47
CA SER A 410 15.28 26.01 -21.34
C SER A 410 14.31 26.07 -20.14
N PRO A 411 13.25 25.23 -20.10
CA PRO A 411 12.22 25.24 -19.05
C PRO A 411 12.70 24.66 -17.72
N THR A 412 13.76 25.24 -17.14
CA THR A 412 14.28 24.90 -15.82
C THR A 412 14.89 26.11 -15.14
N THR A 413 14.76 26.20 -13.81
CA THR A 413 15.30 27.33 -13.04
C THR A 413 16.82 27.39 -13.02
N LYS A 414 17.49 26.30 -13.41
CA LYS A 414 18.95 26.20 -13.54
C LYS A 414 19.48 26.64 -14.91
N ALA A 415 18.61 26.80 -15.92
CA ALA A 415 19.02 27.20 -17.27
C ALA A 415 19.50 28.65 -17.30
N GLU A 416 20.37 28.95 -18.26
CA GLU A 416 20.90 30.29 -18.51
C GLU A 416 19.77 31.32 -18.64
N LYS A 417 19.94 32.47 -17.99
CA LYS A 417 19.03 33.61 -18.12
C LYS A 417 19.41 34.39 -19.37
N VAL A 418 18.52 34.41 -20.34
CA VAL A 418 18.75 35.06 -21.64
C VAL A 418 18.03 36.41 -21.78
N GLY A 419 17.22 36.78 -20.80
CA GLY A 419 16.50 38.06 -20.78
C GLY A 419 15.59 38.25 -19.57
N ARG A 420 14.84 39.35 -19.58
CA ARG A 420 13.86 39.68 -18.54
C ARG A 420 12.67 40.45 -19.13
N LEU A 421 11.46 40.05 -18.75
CA LEU A 421 10.22 40.71 -19.15
C LEU A 421 9.71 41.60 -18.03
N ARG A 422 9.18 42.76 -18.40
CA ARG A 422 8.59 43.72 -17.46
C ARG A 422 7.12 43.38 -17.24
N GLN A 423 6.65 43.62 -16.03
CA GLN A 423 5.22 43.46 -15.68
C GLN A 423 4.35 44.34 -16.59
N GLY A 424 3.23 43.79 -17.05
CA GLY A 424 2.27 44.46 -17.93
C GLY A 424 2.62 44.42 -19.42
N ALA A 425 3.76 43.84 -19.81
CA ALA A 425 4.09 43.65 -21.22
C ALA A 425 3.35 42.45 -21.82
N ASP A 426 2.94 42.59 -23.07
CA ASP A 426 2.41 41.50 -23.89
C ASP A 426 3.55 40.63 -24.40
N VAL A 427 3.31 39.32 -24.45
CA VAL A 427 4.29 38.30 -24.79
C VAL A 427 3.63 37.22 -25.62
N ASP A 428 4.17 36.98 -26.80
CA ASP A 428 3.70 35.90 -27.67
C ASP A 428 4.24 34.56 -27.15
N VAL A 429 3.31 33.76 -26.64
CA VAL A 429 3.52 32.42 -26.13
C VAL A 429 3.29 31.45 -27.27
N THR A 430 4.39 30.82 -27.69
CA THR A 430 4.41 29.84 -28.77
C THR A 430 4.23 28.41 -28.27
N GLY A 431 4.11 28.21 -26.96
CA GLY A 431 3.79 26.91 -26.42
C GLY A 431 3.90 26.79 -24.91
N THR A 432 3.56 25.63 -24.37
CA THR A 432 3.65 25.31 -22.96
C THR A 432 4.28 23.96 -22.73
N THR A 433 5.01 23.83 -21.62
CA THR A 433 5.64 22.56 -21.25
C THR A 433 5.70 22.45 -19.74
N THR A 434 5.62 21.23 -19.24
CA THR A 434 5.83 20.93 -17.81
C THR A 434 7.13 20.15 -17.65
N VAL A 435 8.04 20.66 -16.83
CA VAL A 435 9.32 20.01 -16.53
C VAL A 435 9.51 20.00 -15.02
N ASP A 436 9.83 18.83 -14.46
CA ASP A 436 9.94 18.59 -13.01
C ASP A 436 8.71 19.03 -12.20
N GLY A 437 7.50 18.81 -12.76
CA GLY A 437 6.23 19.19 -12.14
C GLY A 437 5.99 20.71 -12.09
N ARG A 438 6.77 21.51 -12.83
CA ARG A 438 6.61 22.97 -12.91
C ARG A 438 6.19 23.38 -14.33
N PRO A 439 5.15 24.22 -14.48
CA PRO A 439 4.73 24.71 -15.79
C PRO A 439 5.67 25.81 -16.29
N TRP A 440 5.90 25.84 -17.59
CA TRP A 440 6.71 26.83 -18.30
C TRP A 440 6.04 27.21 -19.61
N TRP A 441 6.02 28.51 -19.91
CA TRP A 441 5.62 29.03 -21.20
C TRP A 441 6.85 29.15 -22.09
N ARG A 442 6.74 28.68 -23.33
CA ARG A 442 7.68 28.96 -24.40
C ARG A 442 7.23 30.22 -25.12
N ILE A 443 8.15 31.15 -25.31
CA ILE A 443 7.90 32.46 -25.91
C ILE A 443 8.87 32.73 -27.05
N THR A 444 8.49 33.62 -27.96
CA THR A 444 9.44 34.20 -28.92
C THR A 444 10.19 35.34 -28.23
N HIS A 445 11.53 35.29 -28.25
CA HIS A 445 12.40 36.30 -27.64
C HIS A 445 13.24 37.03 -28.72
N ALA A 446 13.97 38.07 -28.30
CA ALA A 446 14.78 38.94 -29.17
C ALA A 446 15.64 38.14 -30.18
N GLY A 447 15.52 38.50 -31.46
CA GLY A 447 16.19 37.81 -32.58
C GLY A 447 15.48 36.56 -33.10
N GLY A 448 14.21 36.34 -32.74
CA GLY A 448 13.40 35.21 -33.22
C GLY A 448 13.71 33.87 -32.55
N LYS A 449 14.47 33.89 -31.44
CA LYS A 449 14.86 32.68 -30.70
C LYS A 449 13.79 32.30 -29.69
N LEU A 450 13.50 31.02 -29.57
CA LEU A 450 12.58 30.48 -28.57
C LEU A 450 13.24 30.47 -27.19
N ALA A 451 12.49 30.87 -26.17
CA ALA A 451 12.94 30.88 -24.78
C ALA A 451 11.77 30.56 -23.82
N PHE A 452 12.04 30.41 -22.53
CA PHE A 452 11.07 29.91 -21.55
C PHE A 452 10.91 30.85 -20.36
N VAL A 453 9.67 30.98 -19.89
CA VAL A 453 9.26 31.78 -18.73
C VAL A 453 8.46 30.91 -17.77
N TRP A 454 8.66 31.09 -16.47
CA TRP A 454 7.97 30.28 -15.47
C TRP A 454 6.46 30.52 -15.51
N GLY A 455 5.68 29.44 -15.57
CA GLY A 455 4.25 29.42 -15.86
C GLY A 455 3.40 30.44 -15.07
N PRO A 456 3.54 30.54 -13.74
CA PRO A 456 2.74 31.45 -12.93
C PRO A 456 2.99 32.95 -13.16
N LEU A 457 3.97 33.32 -13.98
CA LEU A 457 4.35 34.72 -14.20
C LEU A 457 3.72 35.33 -15.45
N LEU A 458 3.17 34.53 -16.35
CA LEU A 458 2.36 34.99 -17.47
C LEU A 458 0.92 34.54 -17.25
N GLY A 459 -0.02 35.38 -17.68
CA GLY A 459 -1.44 35.06 -17.66
C GLY A 459 -2.09 35.66 -18.89
N ARG A 460 -3.20 35.06 -19.33
CA ARG A 460 -3.99 35.64 -20.42
C ARG A 460 -4.43 37.06 -20.02
N PRO A 461 -4.46 38.03 -20.96
CA PRO A 461 -4.98 39.36 -20.68
C PRO A 461 -6.34 39.20 -20.01
N ALA A 462 -6.60 39.97 -18.96
CA ALA A 462 -7.88 39.94 -18.27
C ALA A 462 -8.96 40.33 -19.28
N GLU A 463 -9.62 39.32 -19.85
CA GLU A 463 -10.81 39.51 -20.66
C GLU A 463 -11.82 40.21 -19.73
N LYS A 464 -12.26 41.41 -20.15
CA LYS A 464 -13.40 42.09 -19.53
C LYS A 464 -14.45 41.04 -19.22
N ALA A 465 -14.92 41.02 -17.97
CA ALA A 465 -15.91 40.08 -17.46
C ALA A 465 -16.87 39.63 -18.57
N PRO A 466 -16.81 38.35 -19.01
CA PRO A 466 -17.69 37.90 -20.06
C PRO A 466 -19.11 37.96 -19.52
N ALA A 467 -20.01 38.50 -20.35
CA ALA A 467 -21.45 38.25 -20.22
C ALA A 467 -21.66 36.74 -19.99
N PRO A 468 -22.69 36.33 -19.21
CA PRO A 468 -22.85 34.95 -18.74
C PRO A 468 -22.61 33.95 -19.87
N LEU A 469 -21.56 33.13 -19.72
CA LEU A 469 -21.17 32.15 -20.73
C LEU A 469 -22.36 31.23 -21.00
N LYS A 470 -22.76 31.17 -22.28
CA LYS A 470 -23.70 30.18 -22.79
C LYS A 470 -23.23 28.80 -22.35
N ARG A 471 -24.16 28.02 -21.78
CA ARG A 471 -23.99 26.60 -21.44
C ARG A 471 -23.16 25.89 -22.53
N PRO A 472 -22.12 25.12 -22.18
CA PRO A 472 -21.46 24.29 -23.18
C PRO A 472 -22.51 23.41 -23.84
N ALA A 473 -22.42 23.28 -25.17
CA ALA A 473 -23.30 22.41 -25.94
C ALA A 473 -23.32 21.03 -25.28
N VAL A 474 -24.52 20.52 -25.09
CA VAL A 474 -24.83 19.19 -24.60
C VAL A 474 -24.10 18.18 -25.50
N GLY A 475 -22.87 17.82 -25.13
CA GLY A 475 -22.23 16.61 -25.59
C GLY A 475 -23.04 15.46 -25.02
N ILE A 476 -23.60 14.64 -25.92
CA ILE A 476 -24.50 13.54 -25.64
C ILE A 476 -23.82 12.56 -24.66
N TYR A 477 -24.00 12.79 -23.36
CA TYR A 477 -23.92 11.71 -22.39
C TYR A 477 -25.20 10.91 -22.60
N SER A 478 -25.06 9.65 -23.04
CA SER A 478 -26.14 8.67 -22.92
C SER A 478 -26.80 8.86 -21.55
N GLU A 479 -28.12 9.09 -21.54
CA GLU A 479 -28.90 9.35 -20.32
C GLU A 479 -28.56 8.30 -19.27
N ARG A 480 -27.72 8.68 -18.29
CA ARG A 480 -27.38 7.79 -17.18
C ARG A 480 -28.67 7.47 -16.44
N GLN A 481 -28.96 6.19 -16.32
CA GLN A 481 -30.19 5.70 -15.71
C GLN A 481 -30.02 5.57 -14.20
N PRO A 482 -31.11 5.66 -13.42
CA PRO A 482 -31.08 5.34 -12.00
C PRO A 482 -30.40 3.98 -11.74
N GLY A 483 -29.41 3.97 -10.84
CA GLY A 483 -28.58 2.80 -10.52
C GLY A 483 -27.21 2.77 -11.21
N ASP A 484 -26.98 3.55 -12.26
CA ASP A 484 -25.69 3.62 -12.94
C ASP A 484 -24.60 4.15 -12.00
N SER A 485 -23.45 3.47 -11.96
CA SER A 485 -22.24 3.93 -11.25
C SER A 485 -21.25 4.56 -12.22
N PHE A 486 -20.64 5.69 -11.85
CA PHE A 486 -19.63 6.37 -12.69
C PHE A 486 -18.60 7.15 -11.87
N LYS A 487 -17.49 7.51 -12.51
CA LYS A 487 -16.50 8.47 -12.02
C LYS A 487 -16.27 9.53 -13.09
N ASP A 488 -16.16 10.80 -12.71
CA ASP A 488 -15.87 11.89 -13.66
C ASP A 488 -14.38 12.07 -13.95
N CYS A 489 -13.51 11.43 -13.15
CA CYS A 489 -12.07 11.37 -13.36
C CYS A 489 -11.48 10.11 -12.67
N PRO A 490 -10.26 9.65 -13.03
CA PRO A 490 -9.69 8.41 -12.48
C PRO A 490 -9.59 8.36 -10.95
N ASP A 491 -9.33 9.52 -10.33
CA ASP A 491 -9.18 9.72 -8.89
C ASP A 491 -10.39 10.45 -8.26
N CYS A 492 -11.49 10.61 -9.01
CA CYS A 492 -12.74 11.16 -8.49
C CYS A 492 -13.52 10.08 -7.72
N PRO A 493 -14.37 10.50 -6.77
CA PRO A 493 -15.30 9.59 -6.10
C PRO A 493 -16.22 8.87 -7.07
N GLU A 494 -16.52 7.60 -6.77
CA GLU A 494 -17.55 6.84 -7.47
C GLU A 494 -18.93 7.35 -7.07
N MET A 495 -19.77 7.62 -8.05
CA MET A 495 -21.10 8.20 -7.89
C MET A 495 -22.15 7.22 -8.41
N VAL A 496 -23.32 7.19 -7.77
CA VAL A 496 -24.48 6.39 -8.20
C VAL A 496 -25.65 7.31 -8.53
N VAL A 497 -26.24 7.15 -9.71
CA VAL A 497 -27.43 7.92 -10.13
C VAL A 497 -28.64 7.49 -9.33
N LEU A 498 -29.32 8.45 -8.69
CA LEU A 498 -30.54 8.23 -7.93
C LEU A 498 -31.77 8.64 -8.76
N PRO A 499 -32.87 7.89 -8.68
CA PRO A 499 -34.10 8.27 -9.36
C PRO A 499 -34.73 9.49 -8.68
N PRO A 500 -35.37 10.40 -9.43
CA PRO A 500 -36.30 11.36 -8.84
C PRO A 500 -37.45 10.59 -8.17
N GLY A 501 -38.01 11.13 -7.09
CA GLY A 501 -39.00 10.39 -6.31
C GLY A 501 -39.60 11.20 -5.18
N SER A 502 -40.52 10.56 -4.44
CA SER A 502 -41.12 11.13 -3.24
C SER A 502 -41.00 10.14 -2.09
N PHE A 503 -40.82 10.66 -0.88
CA PHE A 503 -40.75 9.85 0.32
C PHE A 503 -41.28 10.64 1.52
N ARG A 504 -41.64 9.92 2.58
CA ARG A 504 -41.99 10.53 3.87
C ARG A 504 -40.72 10.69 4.70
N MET A 505 -40.34 11.94 4.97
CA MET A 505 -39.17 12.29 5.77
C MET A 505 -39.52 12.33 7.25
N GLY A 506 -38.62 11.81 8.09
CA GLY A 506 -38.74 11.81 9.54
C GLY A 506 -39.04 10.45 10.17
N ASP A 507 -39.30 10.46 11.47
CA ASP A 507 -39.41 9.24 12.27
C ASP A 507 -40.73 8.49 12.04
N LEU A 508 -40.78 7.66 11.01
CA LEU A 508 -41.96 6.86 10.65
C LEU A 508 -42.30 5.76 11.68
N ASN A 509 -41.31 5.30 12.44
CA ASN A 509 -41.39 4.08 13.25
C ASN A 509 -41.39 4.36 14.76
N GLY A 510 -41.28 5.62 15.18
CA GLY A 510 -41.30 5.98 16.60
C GLY A 510 -39.94 5.80 17.28
N GLY A 511 -39.84 6.32 18.50
CA GLY A 511 -38.67 6.13 19.36
C GLY A 511 -37.44 6.96 18.99
N LEU A 512 -37.51 7.90 18.04
CA LEU A 512 -36.54 9.01 17.94
C LEU A 512 -37.01 10.21 18.75
N ASN A 513 -36.10 11.16 18.96
CA ASN A 513 -36.43 12.44 19.55
C ASN A 513 -37.34 13.29 18.64
N ALA A 514 -37.93 14.34 19.22
CA ALA A 514 -38.85 15.23 18.53
C ALA A 514 -38.22 15.99 17.33
N MET A 515 -36.89 16.01 17.19
CA MET A 515 -36.24 16.70 16.06
C MET A 515 -36.60 16.05 14.73
N ALA A 516 -36.87 14.74 14.71
CA ALA A 516 -37.25 14.01 13.50
C ALA A 516 -38.77 14.03 13.22
N ARG A 517 -39.51 14.98 13.81
CA ARG A 517 -40.97 15.17 13.67
C ARG A 517 -41.30 16.60 13.25
N PRO A 518 -42.49 16.90 12.70
CA PRO A 518 -43.47 15.95 12.19
C PRO A 518 -42.92 15.17 10.98
N VAL A 519 -43.51 14.00 10.73
CA VAL A 519 -43.30 13.32 9.45
C VAL A 519 -43.98 14.14 8.36
N HIS A 520 -43.30 14.38 7.25
CA HIS A 520 -43.83 15.17 6.13
C HIS A 520 -43.38 14.58 4.78
N ASP A 521 -44.13 14.88 3.72
CA ASP A 521 -43.81 14.44 2.37
C ASP A 521 -42.74 15.34 1.75
N VAL A 522 -41.73 14.70 1.14
CA VAL A 522 -40.67 15.37 0.40
C VAL A 522 -40.56 14.78 -0.99
N ARG A 523 -40.41 15.66 -1.99
CA ARG A 523 -40.29 15.29 -3.40
C ARG A 523 -38.96 15.77 -3.97
N ILE A 524 -38.10 14.82 -4.34
CA ILE A 524 -36.85 15.05 -5.07
C ILE A 524 -37.17 15.09 -6.57
N ASN A 525 -37.27 16.31 -7.13
CA ASN A 525 -37.72 16.54 -8.51
C ASN A 525 -36.60 16.58 -9.55
N HIS A 526 -35.35 16.45 -9.13
CA HIS A 526 -34.18 16.46 -10.00
C HIS A 526 -33.50 15.11 -10.00
N THR A 527 -32.86 14.78 -11.13
CA THR A 527 -31.92 13.65 -11.18
C THR A 527 -30.62 14.10 -10.52
N MET A 528 -30.13 13.28 -9.60
CA MET A 528 -28.85 13.52 -8.94
C MET A 528 -28.06 12.22 -8.88
N ALA A 529 -26.75 12.33 -8.71
CA ALA A 529 -25.95 11.23 -8.24
C ALA A 529 -25.48 11.50 -6.81
N ALA A 530 -25.37 10.46 -5.99
CA ALA A 530 -24.74 10.52 -4.68
C ALA A 530 -23.45 9.70 -4.70
N GLY A 531 -22.46 10.08 -3.90
CA GLY A 531 -21.26 9.27 -3.72
C GLY A 531 -21.66 7.87 -3.28
N LYS A 532 -21.12 6.85 -3.94
CA LYS A 532 -21.39 5.44 -3.63
C LYS A 532 -21.00 5.08 -2.20
N PHE A 533 -19.95 5.77 -1.74
CA PHE A 533 -19.31 5.67 -0.43
C PHE A 533 -19.20 7.06 0.21
N GLU A 534 -18.89 7.12 1.50
CA GLU A 534 -18.31 8.32 2.10
C GLU A 534 -16.98 8.67 1.42
N ILE A 535 -16.58 9.94 1.44
CA ILE A 535 -15.27 10.34 0.90
C ILE A 535 -14.17 9.61 1.69
N SER A 536 -13.37 8.82 0.97
CA SER A 536 -12.27 8.05 1.53
C SER A 536 -11.08 8.93 1.88
N ARG A 537 -10.15 8.40 2.68
CA ARG A 537 -8.92 9.10 3.05
C ARG A 537 -8.04 9.42 1.85
N ILE A 538 -7.96 8.54 0.85
CA ILE A 538 -7.19 8.83 -0.37
C ILE A 538 -7.83 9.92 -1.22
N GLU A 539 -9.15 9.94 -1.37
CA GLU A 539 -9.87 11.00 -2.11
C GLU A 539 -9.74 12.36 -1.41
N TYR A 540 -9.82 12.40 -0.08
CA TYR A 540 -9.58 13.61 0.68
C TYR A 540 -8.11 14.05 0.68
N PHE A 541 -7.17 13.10 0.70
CA PHE A 541 -5.74 13.38 0.56
C PHE A 541 -5.41 14.02 -0.79
N THR A 542 -6.05 13.56 -1.87
CA THR A 542 -5.94 14.18 -3.21
C THR A 542 -6.40 15.63 -3.19
N PHE A 543 -7.53 15.94 -2.54
CA PHE A 543 -7.97 17.33 -2.38
C PHE A 543 -6.95 18.16 -1.60
N VAL A 544 -6.50 17.68 -0.44
CA VAL A 544 -5.54 18.40 0.42
C VAL A 544 -4.26 18.72 -0.35
N THR A 545 -3.74 17.76 -1.12
CA THR A 545 -2.51 17.93 -1.88
C THR A 545 -2.69 18.76 -3.15
N SER A 546 -3.72 18.50 -3.96
CA SER A 546 -3.95 19.22 -5.23
C SER A 546 -4.45 20.65 -5.04
N ALA A 547 -5.26 20.91 -4.00
CA ALA A 547 -5.78 22.25 -3.71
C ALA A 547 -4.85 23.05 -2.78
N ASN A 548 -3.75 22.45 -2.30
CA ASN A 548 -2.92 23.01 -1.22
C ASN A 548 -3.77 23.47 -0.03
N HIS A 549 -4.79 22.69 0.32
CA HIS A 549 -5.67 22.97 1.44
C HIS A 549 -4.99 22.51 2.73
N GLU A 550 -5.05 23.31 3.78
CA GLU A 550 -4.46 22.99 5.08
C GLU A 550 -5.58 22.80 6.12
N PRO A 551 -6.08 21.56 6.33
CA PRO A 551 -7.06 21.30 7.37
C PRO A 551 -6.51 21.66 8.75
N LYS A 552 -7.36 22.29 9.58
CA LYS A 552 -6.96 22.66 10.94
C LYS A 552 -6.67 21.42 11.78
N LYS A 553 -5.63 21.52 12.62
CA LYS A 553 -5.34 20.54 13.68
C LYS A 553 -6.45 20.49 14.72
N GLY A 554 -6.43 19.43 15.51
CA GLY A 554 -7.39 19.18 16.57
C GLY A 554 -8.58 18.35 16.08
N CYS A 555 -8.89 17.28 16.80
CA CYS A 555 -10.06 16.46 16.56
C CYS A 555 -10.66 16.01 17.88
N TYR A 556 -11.99 16.05 17.96
CA TYR A 556 -12.71 15.58 19.14
C TYR A 556 -12.67 14.06 19.21
N VAL A 557 -12.17 13.57 20.34
CA VAL A 557 -12.03 12.16 20.65
C VAL A 557 -12.89 11.79 21.85
N GLN A 558 -13.56 10.64 21.76
CA GLN A 558 -14.22 10.05 22.92
C GLN A 558 -13.18 9.34 23.80
N SER A 559 -13.07 9.75 25.06
CA SER A 559 -12.19 9.19 26.08
C SER A 559 -12.98 9.03 27.38
N TYR A 560 -13.09 7.80 27.89
CA TYR A 560 -13.83 7.50 29.14
C TYR A 560 -15.25 8.07 29.18
N GLY A 561 -16.01 7.95 28.08
CA GLY A 561 -17.37 8.46 28.00
C GLY A 561 -17.50 9.98 27.83
N ARG A 562 -16.39 10.73 27.77
CA ARG A 562 -16.39 12.19 27.51
C ARG A 562 -15.79 12.51 26.15
N VAL A 563 -16.39 13.47 25.47
CA VAL A 563 -15.90 14.02 24.20
C VAL A 563 -14.98 15.20 24.52
N LYS A 564 -13.72 15.14 24.12
CA LYS A 564 -12.74 16.23 24.31
C LYS A 564 -12.01 16.55 23.02
N LEU A 565 -11.68 17.82 22.81
CA LEU A 565 -10.80 18.23 21.72
C LEU A 565 -9.38 17.73 22.05
N ASP A 566 -8.80 16.95 21.15
CA ASP A 566 -7.41 16.53 21.21
C ASP A 566 -6.64 17.28 20.12
N PRO A 567 -5.77 18.25 20.47
CA PRO A 567 -5.07 19.10 19.50
C PRO A 567 -4.10 18.33 18.61
N ASP A 568 -3.62 17.17 19.06
CA ASP A 568 -2.65 16.33 18.34
C ASP A 568 -3.34 15.45 17.29
N LYS A 569 -4.66 15.26 17.40
CA LYS A 569 -5.45 14.48 16.43
C LYS A 569 -5.90 15.36 15.27
N ASN A 570 -5.93 14.75 14.09
CA ASN A 570 -6.32 15.40 12.84
C ASN A 570 -6.79 14.33 11.83
N TRP A 571 -7.14 14.74 10.61
CA TRP A 571 -7.63 13.86 9.56
C TRP A 571 -6.60 12.81 9.07
N LEU A 572 -5.31 13.11 9.16
CA LEU A 572 -4.23 12.18 8.80
C LEU A 572 -3.95 11.19 9.93
N GLU A 573 -3.99 11.66 11.18
CA GLU A 573 -3.75 10.85 12.38
C GLU A 573 -4.90 10.90 13.39
N PRO A 574 -6.07 10.32 13.06
CA PRO A 574 -7.24 10.35 13.94
C PRO A 574 -7.11 9.35 15.11
N GLY A 575 -6.09 8.49 15.13
CA GLY A 575 -5.87 7.49 16.17
C GLY A 575 -6.89 6.34 16.15
N LEU A 576 -7.30 5.93 14.94
CA LEU A 576 -8.27 4.85 14.68
C LEU A 576 -7.68 3.65 13.94
N GLY A 577 -6.41 3.71 13.49
CA GLY A 577 -5.80 2.62 12.71
C GLY A 577 -6.27 2.55 11.25
N GLN A 578 -6.75 3.66 10.69
CA GLN A 578 -7.27 3.72 9.32
C GLN A 578 -6.18 3.52 8.26
N THR A 579 -6.56 2.91 7.13
CA THR A 579 -5.82 2.89 5.85
C THR A 579 -6.36 3.94 4.89
N GLU A 580 -5.87 3.99 3.65
CA GLU A 580 -6.34 4.90 2.59
C GLU A 580 -7.79 4.67 2.15
N THR A 581 -8.31 3.45 2.33
CA THR A 581 -9.66 3.04 1.91
C THR A 581 -10.73 3.27 2.98
N HIS A 582 -10.36 3.78 4.16
CA HIS A 582 -11.31 4.16 5.20
C HIS A 582 -11.90 5.55 4.93
N PRO A 583 -13.05 5.91 5.52
CA PRO A 583 -13.61 7.24 5.39
C PRO A 583 -12.68 8.31 5.97
N ALA A 584 -12.63 9.46 5.31
CA ALA A 584 -12.00 10.65 5.86
C ALA A 584 -12.79 11.13 7.09
N VAL A 585 -12.09 11.29 8.20
CA VAL A 585 -12.67 11.72 9.49
C VAL A 585 -11.89 12.89 10.06
N CYS A 586 -12.34 13.46 11.16
CA CYS A 586 -11.76 14.69 11.73
C CYS A 586 -11.77 15.84 10.72
N VAL A 587 -12.81 15.91 9.90
CA VAL A 587 -13.06 16.97 8.91
C VAL A 587 -14.24 17.83 9.35
N SER A 588 -14.11 19.14 9.19
CA SER A 588 -15.18 20.08 9.54
C SER A 588 -16.16 20.27 8.38
N TRP A 589 -17.31 20.86 8.64
CA TRP A 589 -18.26 21.18 7.57
C TRP A 589 -17.63 22.10 6.52
N HIS A 590 -16.85 23.09 6.97
CA HIS A 590 -16.11 23.98 6.06
C HIS A 590 -15.05 23.27 5.23
N ASP A 591 -14.45 22.20 5.74
CA ASP A 591 -13.51 21.38 4.95
C ASP A 591 -14.26 20.60 3.86
N ALA A 592 -15.43 20.07 4.20
CA ALA A 592 -16.28 19.33 3.27
C ALA A 592 -16.85 20.26 2.17
N ASP A 593 -17.25 21.47 2.52
CA ASP A 593 -17.70 22.52 1.59
C ASP A 593 -16.58 22.92 0.59
N LYS A 594 -15.36 23.12 1.09
CA LYS A 594 -14.19 23.39 0.23
C LYS A 594 -13.86 22.21 -0.68
N TYR A 595 -14.00 20.98 -0.20
CA TYR A 595 -13.78 19.78 -1.00
C TYR A 595 -14.73 19.75 -2.21
N VAL A 596 -16.04 19.97 -1.99
CA VAL A 596 -17.02 19.93 -3.09
C VAL A 596 -16.88 21.11 -4.05
N ALA A 597 -16.46 22.28 -3.57
CA ALA A 597 -16.13 23.43 -4.42
C ALA A 597 -14.91 23.12 -5.31
N TRP A 598 -13.84 22.56 -4.74
CA TRP A 598 -12.66 22.12 -5.49
C TRP A 598 -13.02 21.06 -6.53
N LEU A 599 -13.79 20.04 -6.14
CA LEU A 599 -14.17 18.97 -7.06
C LEU A 599 -15.05 19.49 -8.19
N SER A 600 -15.94 20.44 -7.90
CA SER A 600 -16.75 21.12 -8.93
C SER A 600 -15.88 21.86 -9.93
N GLN A 601 -14.92 22.66 -9.44
CA GLN A 601 -13.99 23.40 -10.27
C GLN A 601 -13.13 22.47 -11.12
N ARG A 602 -12.64 21.38 -10.53
CA ARG A 602 -11.78 20.39 -11.19
C ARG A 602 -12.48 19.64 -12.31
N THR A 603 -13.75 19.31 -12.13
CA THR A 603 -14.53 18.47 -13.06
C THR A 603 -15.41 19.27 -14.02
N GLY A 604 -15.64 20.56 -13.75
CA GLY A 604 -16.64 21.36 -14.48
C GLY A 604 -18.09 20.93 -14.21
N HIS A 605 -18.32 20.13 -13.16
CA HIS A 605 -19.63 19.63 -12.79
C HIS A 605 -20.10 20.21 -11.46
N SER A 606 -21.40 20.18 -11.20
CA SER A 606 -21.99 20.73 -9.97
C SER A 606 -21.94 19.68 -8.85
N TYR A 607 -20.83 19.64 -8.11
CA TYR A 607 -20.68 18.88 -6.88
C TYR A 607 -21.05 19.72 -5.66
N ARG A 608 -21.65 19.07 -4.66
CA ARG A 608 -22.10 19.70 -3.41
C ARG A 608 -22.26 18.66 -2.30
N LEU A 609 -22.46 19.10 -1.07
CA LEU A 609 -22.99 18.20 -0.04
C LEU A 609 -24.43 17.80 -0.37
N LEU A 610 -24.85 16.63 0.10
CA LEU A 610 -26.26 16.26 0.08
C LEU A 610 -27.04 17.22 0.96
N THR A 611 -28.28 17.51 0.57
CA THR A 611 -29.24 18.07 1.53
C THR A 611 -29.66 16.99 2.51
N GLU A 612 -30.18 17.39 3.65
CA GLU A 612 -30.67 16.46 4.65
C GLU A 612 -31.79 15.57 4.09
N ALA A 613 -32.70 16.18 3.32
CA ALA A 613 -33.77 15.50 2.63
C ALA A 613 -33.25 14.47 1.61
N GLU A 614 -32.28 14.87 0.79
CA GLU A 614 -31.64 13.98 -0.17
C GLU A 614 -30.89 12.83 0.50
N TRP A 615 -30.22 13.09 1.61
CA TRP A 615 -29.53 12.06 2.38
C TRP A 615 -30.51 11.03 2.91
N GLU A 616 -31.63 11.45 3.51
CA GLU A 616 -32.63 10.50 4.02
C GLU A 616 -33.32 9.74 2.90
N TYR A 617 -33.63 10.39 1.77
CA TYR A 617 -34.13 9.74 0.58
C TYR A 617 -33.18 8.64 0.09
N ALA A 618 -31.89 8.98 -0.02
CA ALA A 618 -30.83 8.08 -0.42
C ALA A 618 -30.67 6.91 0.56
N ALA A 619 -30.71 7.18 1.87
CA ALA A 619 -30.57 6.16 2.91
C ALA A 619 -31.75 5.19 2.92
N ARG A 620 -32.98 5.69 2.72
CA ARG A 620 -34.19 4.86 2.70
C ARG A 620 -34.28 3.99 1.47
N ALA A 621 -33.85 4.48 0.30
CA ALA A 621 -33.97 3.77 -0.98
C ALA A 621 -35.37 3.16 -1.20
N GLY A 622 -36.41 3.97 -0.91
CA GLY A 622 -37.83 3.58 -1.00
C GLY A 622 -38.40 2.89 0.24
N SER A 623 -37.60 2.57 1.25
CA SER A 623 -38.08 1.93 2.48
C SER A 623 -38.76 2.90 3.46
N THR A 624 -39.81 2.40 4.12
CA THR A 624 -40.50 3.08 5.22
C THR A 624 -40.11 2.57 6.61
N THR A 625 -39.21 1.58 6.69
CA THR A 625 -38.74 0.98 7.94
C THR A 625 -37.64 1.81 8.62
N LYS A 626 -37.16 1.35 9.79
CA LYS A 626 -36.05 1.97 10.56
C LYS A 626 -34.76 2.07 9.73
N TYR A 627 -34.44 1.01 8.98
CA TYR A 627 -33.30 0.89 8.07
C TYR A 627 -33.77 0.60 6.66
N SER A 628 -32.90 0.69 5.65
CA SER A 628 -33.24 0.31 4.26
C SER A 628 -33.52 -1.19 4.10
N PHE A 629 -32.96 -2.02 4.96
CA PHE A 629 -33.11 -3.48 4.95
C PHE A 629 -34.26 -4.01 5.82
N GLY A 630 -34.88 -3.16 6.65
CA GLY A 630 -36.01 -3.57 7.49
C GLY A 630 -36.05 -2.88 8.86
N ASN A 631 -36.79 -3.49 9.79
CA ASN A 631 -36.90 -3.06 11.19
C ASN A 631 -36.10 -3.94 12.17
N ASP A 632 -35.58 -5.06 11.67
CA ASP A 632 -34.81 -6.04 12.42
C ASP A 632 -33.40 -5.51 12.66
N GLU A 633 -33.09 -5.15 13.90
CA GLU A 633 -31.77 -4.64 14.28
C GLU A 633 -30.71 -5.73 14.14
N ASP A 634 -31.08 -7.02 14.16
CA ASP A 634 -30.12 -8.13 14.10
C ASP A 634 -29.39 -8.24 12.76
N GLN A 635 -29.94 -7.63 11.71
CA GLN A 635 -29.35 -7.60 10.39
C GLN A 635 -28.32 -6.49 10.21
N LEU A 636 -28.15 -5.62 11.21
CA LEU A 636 -27.35 -4.43 11.05
C LEU A 636 -25.87 -4.72 10.76
N CYS A 637 -25.27 -5.78 11.34
CA CYS A 637 -23.85 -6.09 11.08
C CYS A 637 -23.55 -6.51 9.62
N ASP A 638 -24.57 -6.89 8.84
CA ASP A 638 -24.42 -7.13 7.40
C ASP A 638 -24.50 -5.83 6.57
N HIS A 639 -25.01 -4.76 7.18
CA HIS A 639 -25.46 -3.54 6.49
C HIS A 639 -24.86 -2.24 7.04
N GLY A 640 -24.17 -2.27 8.17
CA GLY A 640 -23.56 -1.09 8.77
C GLY A 640 -22.64 -1.42 9.94
N ASN A 641 -21.77 -0.44 10.24
CA ASN A 641 -20.83 -0.46 11.35
C ASN A 641 -21.37 0.42 12.49
N GLY A 642 -21.74 -0.20 13.60
CA GLY A 642 -22.35 0.46 14.75
C GLY A 642 -21.49 0.35 16.00
N PHE A 643 -22.07 0.64 17.16
CA PHE A 643 -21.36 0.45 18.42
C PHE A 643 -21.18 -1.06 18.76
N ASP A 644 -19.98 -1.61 18.50
CA ASP A 644 -19.58 -2.97 18.91
C ASP A 644 -18.99 -3.01 20.35
N ILE A 645 -19.45 -3.97 21.14
CA ILE A 645 -19.20 -4.17 22.57
C ILE A 645 -17.96 -5.05 22.82
N VAL A 646 -17.05 -5.23 21.86
CA VAL A 646 -15.70 -5.77 22.15
C VAL A 646 -14.86 -4.78 22.99
N ALA A 647 -15.41 -3.61 23.33
CA ALA A 647 -15.06 -2.81 24.51
C ALA A 647 -15.76 -3.27 25.83
N ARG A 648 -15.99 -4.58 26.01
CA ARG A 648 -16.73 -5.24 27.12
C ARG A 648 -16.02 -5.14 28.47
N GLY A 649 -16.02 -3.94 29.06
CA GLY A 649 -15.49 -3.70 30.40
C GLY A 649 -16.49 -3.13 31.40
N ASN A 650 -17.26 -2.10 31.03
CA ASN A 650 -18.21 -1.48 31.95
C ASN A 650 -19.07 -0.39 31.28
N SER A 651 -20.27 -0.70 30.77
CA SER A 651 -21.26 0.35 30.51
C SER A 651 -22.68 -0.20 30.53
N SER A 652 -23.56 0.52 31.24
CA SER A 652 -25.01 0.31 31.39
C SER A 652 -25.81 0.53 30.09
N ILE A 653 -25.18 0.44 28.93
CA ILE A 653 -25.78 0.70 27.61
C ILE A 653 -25.83 -0.65 26.89
N SER A 654 -27.04 -1.08 26.53
CA SER A 654 -27.29 -2.34 25.84
C SER A 654 -26.52 -2.40 24.51
N ALA A 655 -25.71 -3.44 24.39
CA ALA A 655 -25.24 -3.99 23.12
C ALA A 655 -26.39 -4.03 22.11
N ASN A 656 -26.26 -3.35 20.96
CA ASN A 656 -27.44 -3.18 20.10
C ASN A 656 -27.73 -4.35 19.15
N VAL A 657 -26.86 -5.35 19.03
CA VAL A 657 -27.11 -6.58 18.27
C VAL A 657 -26.17 -7.70 18.74
N ASP A 658 -26.61 -8.97 18.76
CA ASP A 658 -25.77 -10.15 19.02
C ASP A 658 -24.92 -10.56 17.79
N CYS A 659 -24.26 -9.60 17.14
CA CYS A 659 -23.29 -9.86 16.06
C CYS A 659 -22.12 -8.88 16.10
N GLN A 660 -20.93 -9.35 15.69
CA GLN A 660 -19.72 -8.53 15.55
C GLN A 660 -19.64 -7.99 14.12
N ASP A 661 -19.65 -6.68 13.95
CA ASP A 661 -19.53 -6.00 12.64
C ASP A 661 -18.11 -6.05 12.05
N LYS A 662 -17.17 -6.69 12.77
CA LYS A 662 -15.77 -6.98 12.39
C LYS A 662 -14.81 -5.79 12.54
N PHE A 663 -15.28 -4.61 12.93
CA PHE A 663 -14.43 -3.41 13.03
C PHE A 663 -14.63 -2.66 14.35
N ALA A 664 -13.58 -2.56 15.17
CA ALA A 664 -13.64 -1.83 16.44
C ALA A 664 -13.81 -0.30 16.30
N TYR A 665 -13.53 0.25 15.11
CA TYR A 665 -13.66 1.67 14.76
C TYR A 665 -14.24 1.78 13.36
N THR A 666 -13.81 2.75 12.54
CA THR A 666 -14.23 2.80 11.13
C THR A 666 -13.80 1.56 10.36
N ALA A 667 -14.60 1.21 9.35
CA ALA A 667 -14.30 0.17 8.37
C ALA A 667 -13.85 0.82 7.05
N PRO A 668 -13.14 0.10 6.16
CA PRO A 668 -13.01 0.50 4.77
C PRO A 668 -14.39 0.77 4.16
N VAL A 669 -14.51 1.83 3.36
CA VAL A 669 -15.79 2.15 2.71
C VAL A 669 -16.24 0.99 1.80
N GLY A 670 -17.54 0.73 1.76
CA GLY A 670 -18.12 -0.38 1.00
C GLY A 670 -17.99 -1.76 1.64
N SER A 671 -17.58 -1.84 2.92
CA SER A 671 -17.45 -3.14 3.62
C SER A 671 -18.80 -3.83 3.88
N TYR A 672 -19.89 -3.06 3.91
CA TYR A 672 -21.24 -3.55 4.19
C TYR A 672 -22.12 -3.54 2.94
N ARG A 673 -23.23 -4.28 2.96
CA ARG A 673 -24.12 -4.40 1.80
C ARG A 673 -24.75 -3.06 1.42
N ALA A 674 -24.80 -2.78 0.12
CA ALA A 674 -25.52 -1.63 -0.41
C ALA A 674 -27.04 -1.71 -0.19
N ASN A 675 -27.69 -0.56 -0.12
CA ASN A 675 -29.15 -0.46 -0.18
C ASN A 675 -29.66 -0.60 -1.64
N LYS A 676 -30.99 -0.50 -1.84
CA LYS A 676 -31.62 -0.66 -3.17
C LYS A 676 -31.17 0.36 -4.23
N PHE A 677 -30.58 1.48 -3.81
CA PHE A 677 -30.01 2.47 -4.72
C PHE A 677 -28.52 2.24 -5.00
N GLY A 678 -27.92 1.17 -4.49
CA GLY A 678 -26.49 0.87 -4.70
C GLY A 678 -25.55 1.67 -3.81
N LEU A 679 -26.07 2.35 -2.78
CA LEU A 679 -25.27 3.13 -1.83
C LEU A 679 -24.88 2.28 -0.63
N HIS A 680 -23.62 2.38 -0.23
CA HIS A 680 -23.06 1.67 0.92
C HIS A 680 -22.97 2.58 2.15
N ASP A 681 -22.84 1.97 3.33
CA ASP A 681 -22.54 2.62 4.60
C ASP A 681 -23.59 3.63 5.09
N MET A 682 -24.80 3.62 4.52
CA MET A 682 -25.89 4.54 4.87
C MET A 682 -26.46 4.33 6.29
N HIS A 683 -26.03 3.27 6.99
CA HIS A 683 -26.50 2.88 8.33
C HIS A 683 -25.34 2.61 9.30
N GLY A 684 -24.26 3.40 9.24
CA GLY A 684 -23.16 3.31 10.20
C GLY A 684 -21.85 3.88 9.67
N ASN A 685 -20.74 3.35 10.20
CA ASN A 685 -19.36 3.72 9.88
C ASN A 685 -19.01 5.13 10.38
N VAL A 686 -19.46 6.19 9.71
CA VAL A 686 -19.29 7.57 10.17
C VAL A 686 -20.57 8.38 9.98
N SER A 687 -20.84 9.28 10.91
CA SER A 687 -21.84 10.31 10.66
C SER A 687 -21.38 11.20 9.50
N GLU A 688 -22.33 11.69 8.70
CA GLU A 688 -22.04 12.48 7.50
C GLU A 688 -22.56 13.92 7.63
N TRP A 689 -21.73 14.89 7.27
CA TRP A 689 -22.15 16.29 7.08
C TRP A 689 -23.13 16.42 5.92
N VAL A 690 -24.21 17.20 6.14
CA VAL A 690 -25.14 17.66 5.09
C VAL A 690 -25.17 19.19 5.02
N SER A 691 -25.76 19.75 3.97
CA SER A 691 -25.80 21.22 3.77
C SER A 691 -26.62 21.97 4.82
N ASP A 692 -27.62 21.32 5.40
CA ASP A 692 -28.72 21.96 6.12
C ASP A 692 -28.29 22.54 7.48
N CYS A 693 -28.85 23.70 7.82
CA CYS A 693 -28.77 24.25 9.16
C CYS A 693 -29.60 23.39 10.13
N ASN A 694 -29.30 23.50 11.42
CA ASN A 694 -30.09 22.86 12.46
C ASN A 694 -31.35 23.67 12.80
N HIS A 695 -32.51 23.04 12.68
CA HIS A 695 -33.79 23.51 13.23
C HIS A 695 -34.28 22.56 14.33
N ALA A 696 -35.16 23.06 15.21
CA ALA A 696 -35.63 22.30 16.38
C ALA A 696 -36.37 21.00 16.01
N ASN A 697 -37.06 21.02 14.87
CA ASN A 697 -37.88 19.94 14.34
C ASN A 697 -38.16 20.19 12.84
N TYR A 698 -39.05 19.44 12.20
CA TYR A 698 -39.44 19.60 10.79
C TYR A 698 -40.63 20.55 10.55
N GLN A 699 -41.05 21.33 11.55
CA GLN A 699 -42.12 22.31 11.35
C GLN A 699 -41.64 23.41 10.39
N GLY A 700 -42.18 23.42 9.17
CA GLY A 700 -41.75 24.36 8.12
C GLY A 700 -40.57 23.89 7.27
N ALA A 701 -40.20 22.61 7.35
CA ALA A 701 -39.14 22.03 6.53
C ALA A 701 -39.49 22.08 5.02
N PRO A 702 -38.51 22.30 4.12
CA PRO A 702 -38.73 22.26 2.68
C PRO A 702 -39.21 20.89 2.18
N ALA A 703 -40.27 20.88 1.38
CA ALA A 703 -40.88 19.66 0.82
C ALA A 703 -40.34 19.26 -0.57
N ASN A 704 -39.34 19.97 -1.10
CA ASN A 704 -38.85 19.81 -2.48
C ASN A 704 -37.41 19.28 -2.56
N GLY A 705 -36.83 18.83 -1.44
CA GLY A 705 -35.46 18.34 -1.37
C GLY A 705 -34.38 19.41 -1.27
N SER A 706 -34.72 20.71 -1.27
CA SER A 706 -33.74 21.77 -1.07
C SER A 706 -33.22 21.80 0.37
N ALA A 707 -31.98 22.26 0.55
CA ALA A 707 -31.40 22.46 1.86
C ALA A 707 -32.22 23.48 2.68
N TRP A 708 -32.42 23.21 3.95
CA TRP A 708 -33.00 24.16 4.89
C TRP A 708 -31.90 25.04 5.49
N THR A 709 -31.79 26.28 4.99
CA THR A 709 -30.73 27.22 5.36
C THR A 709 -31.27 28.51 5.97
N ASP A 710 -30.50 29.12 6.88
CA ASP A 710 -30.81 30.41 7.48
C ASP A 710 -30.08 31.55 6.76
N ALA A 711 -30.73 32.71 6.59
CA ALA A 711 -30.16 33.86 5.87
C ALA A 711 -28.88 34.44 6.49
N GLY A 712 -28.65 34.21 7.79
CA GLY A 712 -27.45 34.63 8.53
C GLY A 712 -26.32 33.60 8.57
N GLY A 713 -26.46 32.48 7.85
CA GLY A 713 -25.57 31.32 7.96
C GLY A 713 -25.92 30.40 9.13
N CYS A 714 -25.39 29.18 9.11
CA CYS A 714 -25.73 28.16 10.09
C CYS A 714 -24.80 28.20 11.32
N GLY A 715 -25.37 28.39 12.52
CA GLY A 715 -24.62 28.19 13.77
C GLY A 715 -24.29 26.71 14.04
N ARG A 716 -25.08 25.80 13.48
CA ARG A 716 -24.90 24.34 13.52
C ARG A 716 -25.44 23.72 12.24
N HIS A 717 -24.83 22.63 11.79
CA HIS A 717 -25.33 21.83 10.68
C HIS A 717 -25.79 20.46 11.17
N ILE A 718 -26.73 19.89 10.41
CA ILE A 718 -27.22 18.53 10.66
C ILE A 718 -26.15 17.50 10.30
N LEU A 719 -26.16 16.39 11.05
CA LEU A 719 -25.45 15.15 10.74
C LEU A 719 -26.45 14.02 10.52
N ARG A 720 -26.12 13.12 9.59
CA ARG A 720 -26.87 11.89 9.28
C ARG A 720 -25.98 10.64 9.34
N GLY A 721 -26.54 9.44 9.12
CA GLY A 721 -25.79 8.17 9.02
C GLY A 721 -25.52 7.47 10.35
N GLY A 722 -24.98 8.21 11.31
CA GLY A 722 -24.47 7.67 12.57
C GLY A 722 -23.12 6.95 12.38
N SER A 723 -22.37 6.74 13.47
CA SER A 723 -20.99 6.23 13.41
C SER A 723 -20.81 4.88 14.11
N PHE A 724 -19.62 4.29 13.96
CA PHE A 724 -19.13 3.13 14.72
C PHE A 724 -19.21 3.29 16.27
N SER A 725 -19.50 4.49 16.76
CA SER A 725 -19.52 4.81 18.19
C SER A 725 -20.91 5.09 18.77
N VAL A 726 -21.99 4.87 17.99
CA VAL A 726 -23.37 5.10 18.43
C VAL A 726 -24.23 3.84 18.27
N SER A 727 -25.27 3.72 19.09
CA SER A 727 -26.17 2.56 19.08
C SER A 727 -27.04 2.49 17.81
N ALA A 728 -27.69 1.34 17.56
CA ALA A 728 -28.53 1.17 16.38
C ALA A 728 -29.68 2.20 16.28
N LEU A 729 -30.09 2.77 17.42
CA LEU A 729 -31.07 3.86 17.48
C LEU A 729 -30.66 5.07 16.64
N TYR A 730 -29.37 5.41 16.62
CA TYR A 730 -28.81 6.64 16.02
C TYR A 730 -28.22 6.45 14.63
N ILE A 731 -28.32 5.25 14.06
CA ILE A 731 -27.93 4.92 12.66
C ILE A 731 -29.15 4.55 11.79
N ARG A 732 -30.36 4.75 12.33
CA ARG A 732 -31.61 4.67 11.57
C ARG A 732 -31.66 5.74 10.49
N ALA A 733 -32.37 5.49 9.41
CA ALA A 733 -32.47 6.43 8.28
C ALA A 733 -32.95 7.84 8.71
N ALA A 734 -33.87 7.92 9.68
CA ALA A 734 -34.43 9.17 10.20
C ALA A 734 -33.60 9.81 11.34
N ALA A 735 -32.53 9.15 11.81
CA ALA A 735 -31.74 9.67 12.91
C ALA A 735 -31.04 10.96 12.48
N ARG A 736 -31.16 12.00 13.32
CA ARG A 736 -30.54 13.30 13.08
C ARG A 736 -29.97 13.85 14.38
N THR A 737 -28.83 14.49 14.25
CA THR A 737 -28.18 15.29 15.30
C THR A 737 -27.57 16.52 14.65
N SER A 738 -27.01 17.44 15.42
CA SER A 738 -26.32 18.60 14.86
C SER A 738 -25.14 18.99 15.71
N ILE A 739 -24.15 19.63 15.09
CA ILE A 739 -23.00 20.22 15.77
C ILE A 739 -22.54 21.50 15.05
N PRO A 740 -21.76 22.38 15.70
CA PRO A 740 -21.20 23.57 15.04
C PRO A 740 -20.31 23.20 13.84
N PRO A 741 -20.30 24.00 12.76
CA PRO A 741 -19.60 23.69 11.50
C PRO A 741 -18.08 23.56 11.65
N THR A 742 -17.50 24.08 12.73
CA THR A 742 -16.06 24.08 13.00
C THR A 742 -15.56 22.83 13.71
N ILE A 743 -16.47 21.99 14.21
CA ILE A 743 -16.13 20.77 14.94
C ILE A 743 -15.60 19.71 13.98
N ARG A 744 -14.64 18.91 14.46
CA ARG A 744 -14.03 17.77 13.78
C ARG A 744 -14.10 16.59 14.73
N MET A 745 -14.64 15.44 14.33
CA MET A 745 -14.75 14.26 15.23
C MET A 745 -14.26 12.98 14.55
N ARG A 746 -13.82 12.01 15.34
CA ARG A 746 -13.32 10.71 14.84
C ARG A 746 -14.39 9.85 14.16
N GLY A 747 -15.66 10.04 14.49
CA GLY A 747 -16.79 9.34 13.86
C GLY A 747 -17.56 10.23 12.88
N LEU A 748 -16.94 11.26 12.31
CA LEU A 748 -17.60 12.24 11.46
C LEU A 748 -16.81 12.46 10.17
N GLY A 749 -17.46 12.12 9.05
CA GLY A 749 -17.00 12.32 7.68
C GLY A 749 -18.09 13.02 6.84
N PHE A 750 -18.12 12.73 5.54
CA PHE A 750 -19.13 13.29 4.63
C PHE A 750 -19.22 12.49 3.33
N ARG A 751 -20.33 12.69 2.63
CA ARG A 751 -20.61 12.20 1.28
C ARG A 751 -21.01 13.39 0.41
N ILE A 752 -20.86 13.22 -0.90
CA ILE A 752 -21.11 14.27 -1.88
C ILE A 752 -22.26 13.90 -2.80
N ALA A 753 -22.94 14.91 -3.34
CA ALA A 753 -23.89 14.80 -4.43
C ALA A 753 -23.34 15.51 -5.66
N ARG A 754 -23.80 15.05 -6.83
CA ARG A 754 -23.65 15.73 -8.10
C ARG A 754 -25.02 15.99 -8.69
N THR A 755 -25.30 17.25 -9.02
CA THR A 755 -26.53 17.60 -9.75
C THR A 755 -26.37 17.15 -11.20
N LEU A 756 -27.33 16.37 -11.71
CA LEU A 756 -27.36 15.94 -13.10
C LEU A 756 -28.36 16.84 -13.83
N SER A 757 -27.84 17.73 -14.68
CA SER A 757 -28.69 18.54 -15.56
C SER A 757 -29.28 17.67 -16.66
N LYS A 758 -30.58 17.83 -16.92
CA LYS A 758 -31.19 17.44 -18.19
C LYS A 758 -30.61 18.23 -19.35
#